data_AF-A0A9P1FZN6-F1
#
_entry.id   AF-A0A9P1FZN6-F1
#
_cell.length_a   1.000
_cell.length_b   1.000
_cell.length_c   1.000
_cell.angle_alpha   90.00
_cell.angle_beta   90.00
_cell.angle_gamma   90.00
#
_symmetry.space_group_name_H-M   'P 1'
#
loop_
_entity.id
_entity.type
_entity.pdbx_description
1 polymer ?
#
loop_
_entity_poly.entity_id
_entity_poly.type
_entity_poly.pdbx_seq_one_letter_code
_entity_poly.pdbx_strand_id
1 'polypeptide(L)'
;DKTLDRLHDTEVFATPAQRILSTGVAPSQLRVESAGANMSGALASNVQTTPPKPLLNRLLPLIEAFFVLHNGSKEAELEQKEKDQKKAEQEGGSTSSGRAGKQVFADLVEVTLVERSRFGQPGFCKQHRRPLNAGNSRDFPPVAWWNYQRERLGNGTWEGYKNRNYEAAMKGLNGKVEAYEAYGNEGFPEWALIKQTPSLLNKSFSPVLKHMPHCLDFDNKRAYFRSQLRSRRMESRYETIRLRVRHRVAHQRNRTGEEMRAKIQVQFQGEEGIDAGGVGKEWYGALAKEIFNPNYALFVQAGGKACTYHPNPMSYVTRDHLDFFHFIGRVIGKAIHDAQNLEAWFTRGFYKHMLGKKVIAADLEAFDPEYFSNLKWMLDNDITDIVELYFCAESDELGQMKVVDLKPNGRSLPVTNENKYEYIQLMSEHKMTNSVRQQIDAFLKGLHEIVPPELLSLFDDKELELLISGLPDIDIEDLKANTEYHNYTPQSDQIQWFWKVLSEFSQEQRAWFLQFATGTSRVPVEGFKGLVGMRGPQKFCIHKAFGPERLPSAHTCFNQLDLPDYPSEEVLREKLLQVGSLGKPLSPPFENHGCSNQRQQGLIEALLSEDGFSADDIFGSSTSMSGYTYDDLICLPGHINFGVHDVNLSSRFSKKIHLKTPIVSSPMDTVTESNMAIAMALEGGIGVIHTNLSVEAQAAEVQRVKKYKAARAAEGPPCPDAEVCVPPTMTLEELDELKNRLGFTGFPVTESGRMGAKLLGLVTKRDCDFVEDRKTRLSAIMTPVKERANRKGKLPIVTASGLLVAMVSRTDIKKNVEFPNATKDPLNKQLLVAAAVGTRPADRDRVNALVSAGPPCPDAEVCVPPTMTLEELDEIFAARCPAQKVLLRMGIGSICTTQEVCACGRAQASAVYNVAKLARVYDVPILADGGISSPGHIVKAMSLGAGAAMCGSLLAGTSETPGEYFYSEDGKRLKRYRGMGSIDAMKKGSDDRYFGTAAAIKVAQGVSGTVQDKGSIHRYIPYLTQGIRHGMQDIGAQSVQQVQSMLQAGQLRFELRSAAAQREGGVHGLHSFERKLFDS
;
A
#
# COMPACT_ATOMS: atom_id res chain seq x y z
N ASP A 1 11.90 -25.88 25.29
CA ASP A 1 12.90 -25.13 24.39
C ASP A 1 12.48 -25.21 22.93
N LYS A 2 11.45 -25.98 22.49
CA LYS A 2 10.82 -25.95 21.15
C LYS A 2 9.42 -25.34 21.24
N THR A 3 9.08 -24.72 22.43
CA THR A 3 7.85 -23.92 22.58
C THR A 3 8.20 -22.47 22.94
N LEU A 4 9.51 -22.15 23.05
CA LEU A 4 9.99 -20.78 23.34
C LEU A 4 10.61 -20.16 22.09
N ASP A 5 10.58 -20.99 20.97
CA ASP A 5 11.10 -20.45 19.70
C ASP A 5 9.95 -20.05 18.78
N ARG A 6 8.64 -20.15 19.34
CA ARG A 6 7.50 -19.68 18.52
C ARG A 6 6.90 -18.42 19.13
N LEU A 7 7.63 -17.71 20.05
CA LEU A 7 7.10 -16.47 20.66
C LEU A 7 8.06 -15.31 20.39
N HIS A 8 8.98 -15.51 19.32
CA HIS A 8 9.90 -14.36 19.07
C HIS A 8 9.44 -13.63 17.80
N ASP A 9 8.06 -13.52 17.55
CA ASP A 9 7.77 -12.52 16.50
C ASP A 9 6.66 -11.58 16.97
N THR A 10 6.77 -10.84 18.12
CA THR A 10 5.90 -9.65 18.33
C THR A 10 6.66 -8.64 19.21
N GLU A 11 7.46 -7.76 18.72
CA GLU A 11 8.02 -6.45 19.11
C GLU A 11 7.05 -5.67 20.00
N VAL A 12 7.21 -5.73 21.47
CA VAL A 12 7.09 -4.54 22.35
C VAL A 12 7.18 -5.03 23.81
N PHE A 13 8.36 -4.82 24.65
CA PHE A 13 8.54 -4.14 25.95
C PHE A 13 9.47 -4.97 26.83
N ALA A 14 10.67 -4.40 27.17
CA ALA A 14 11.53 -4.35 28.37
C ALA A 14 11.44 -5.65 29.18
N THR A 15 12.34 -6.54 29.00
CA THR A 15 12.70 -7.84 29.58
C THR A 15 12.37 -7.90 31.08
N PRO A 16 11.58 -8.83 31.66
CA PRO A 16 11.25 -9.35 32.99
C PRO A 16 12.51 -9.50 33.87
N ALA A 17 13.74 -9.24 33.38
CA ALA A 17 14.99 -9.43 34.13
C ALA A 17 15.49 -8.09 34.70
N GLN A 18 14.86 -6.96 34.20
CA GLN A 18 15.27 -5.62 34.69
C GLN A 18 14.27 -5.11 35.73
N ARG A 19 13.26 -5.91 36.09
CA ARG A 19 12.26 -5.48 37.10
C ARG A 19 12.31 -6.38 38.32
N ILE A 20 13.18 -7.43 38.38
CA ILE A 20 13.42 -8.34 39.52
C ILE A 20 14.64 -7.85 40.30
N LEU A 21 15.35 -6.83 39.83
CA LEU A 21 16.55 -6.35 40.55
C LEU A 21 16.19 -5.14 41.40
N SER A 22 14.82 -4.75 41.60
CA SER A 22 14.47 -3.61 42.46
C SER A 22 13.73 -4.09 43.71
N THR A 23 13.71 -5.47 44.07
CA THR A 23 12.97 -5.97 45.26
C THR A 23 13.94 -6.70 46.19
N GLY A 24 15.25 -6.47 46.10
CA GLY A 24 16.20 -6.96 47.12
C GLY A 24 15.99 -8.45 47.44
N VAL A 25 15.35 -9.30 46.60
CA VAL A 25 15.30 -10.76 46.83
C VAL A 25 15.96 -11.45 45.61
N ALA A 26 17.12 -12.14 45.86
CA ALA A 26 17.96 -12.85 44.86
C ALA A 26 17.16 -13.92 44.14
N PRO A 27 16.97 -13.87 42.78
CA PRO A 27 16.32 -14.86 41.91
C PRO A 27 16.68 -16.30 42.29
N SER A 28 17.62 -16.56 43.24
CA SER A 28 18.03 -17.91 43.68
C SER A 28 17.13 -18.42 44.82
N GLN A 29 16.08 -17.63 45.24
CA GLN A 29 15.26 -18.04 46.40
C GLN A 29 13.82 -18.33 45.94
N LEU A 30 13.50 -18.29 44.62
CA LEU A 30 12.17 -18.68 44.09
C LEU A 30 12.30 -20.01 43.33
N ARG A 31 11.71 -21.09 43.99
CA ARG A 31 11.82 -22.42 43.34
C ARG A 31 10.52 -22.74 42.60
N VAL A 32 10.50 -23.01 41.22
CA VAL A 32 9.52 -23.86 40.50
C VAL A 32 9.94 -25.33 40.62
N GLU A 33 9.41 -25.99 41.45
CA GLU A 33 9.79 -27.41 41.67
C GLU A 33 9.64 -28.21 40.38
N SER A 34 10.71 -28.16 39.49
CA SER A 34 10.89 -29.30 38.57
C SER A 34 12.25 -29.96 38.84
N ALA A 35 12.31 -31.12 39.47
CA ALA A 35 13.55 -31.89 39.73
C ALA A 35 13.85 -32.79 38.53
N GLY A 36 15.13 -32.68 37.83
CA GLY A 36 16.51 -33.24 37.78
C GLY A 36 16.56 -34.48 36.89
N ALA A 37 17.16 -34.36 35.61
CA ALA A 37 18.13 -35.36 35.12
C ALA A 37 19.34 -34.65 34.50
N ASN A 38 20.53 -34.59 35.20
CA ASN A 38 21.98 -34.74 35.01
C ASN A 38 22.36 -34.98 33.55
N MET A 39 23.06 -34.07 32.94
CA MET A 39 24.38 -34.35 32.32
C MET A 39 25.00 -33.03 31.84
N SER A 40 25.97 -32.45 32.67
CA SER A 40 27.44 -32.24 32.68
C SER A 40 27.91 -31.61 31.36
N GLY A 41 28.37 -30.32 31.44
CA GLY A 41 29.77 -30.00 31.02
C GLY A 41 29.82 -28.60 30.39
N ALA A 42 30.26 -27.57 31.14
CA ALA A 42 31.47 -26.73 31.04
C ALA A 42 31.19 -25.51 30.15
N LEU A 43 30.93 -24.30 30.77
CA LEU A 43 31.87 -23.17 30.51
C LEU A 43 31.29 -21.88 31.09
N ALA A 44 31.72 -21.51 32.33
CA ALA A 44 32.24 -20.30 33.00
C ALA A 44 33.22 -19.54 32.09
N SER A 45 32.86 -18.32 31.63
CA SER A 45 33.55 -17.06 32.02
C SER A 45 33.67 -16.14 30.79
N ASN A 46 32.94 -15.03 30.72
CA ASN A 46 33.54 -13.67 30.63
C ASN A 46 32.57 -12.72 29.92
N VAL A 47 31.74 -11.99 30.70
CA VAL A 47 31.11 -10.68 30.43
C VAL A 47 32.10 -9.57 30.80
N GLN A 48 32.74 -8.90 29.81
CA GLN A 48 33.02 -7.45 29.87
C GLN A 48 32.54 -6.78 28.59
N THR A 49 31.50 -5.88 28.64
CA THR A 49 30.93 -4.53 28.52
C THR A 49 31.36 -3.91 27.18
N THR A 50 30.45 -3.60 26.30
CA THR A 50 29.66 -2.54 25.64
C THR A 50 30.06 -2.46 24.16
N PRO A 51 29.09 -1.82 23.26
CA PRO A 51 28.20 -2.03 22.10
C PRO A 51 28.82 -1.56 20.79
N PRO A 52 28.32 -2.16 19.52
CA PRO A 52 27.71 -1.31 18.46
C PRO A 52 27.11 -2.16 17.34
N LYS A 53 25.80 -2.01 16.85
CA LYS A 53 25.31 -2.14 15.46
C LYS A 53 26.42 -1.91 14.43
N PRO A 54 26.24 -2.51 13.11
CA PRO A 54 25.45 -3.51 12.37
C PRO A 54 26.34 -4.45 11.53
N LEU A 55 26.36 -5.72 11.90
CA LEU A 55 26.32 -7.14 11.50
C LEU A 55 25.72 -7.32 10.10
N LEU A 56 25.95 -6.40 9.09
CA LEU A 56 25.56 -6.72 7.71
C LEU A 56 26.76 -6.57 6.78
N ASN A 57 28.01 -6.52 7.21
CA ASN A 57 29.23 -6.55 6.36
C ASN A 57 30.19 -7.64 6.85
N ARG A 58 29.66 -8.49 7.81
CA ARG A 58 30.53 -9.62 8.24
C ARG A 58 29.80 -10.94 8.04
N LEU A 59 28.57 -10.93 7.42
CA LEU A 59 27.87 -12.21 7.11
C LEU A 59 27.88 -12.45 5.60
N LEU A 60 28.68 -11.73 4.75
CA LEU A 60 28.71 -11.91 3.28
C LEU A 60 29.93 -12.74 2.87
N PRO A 61 30.89 -13.05 3.77
CA PRO A 61 31.91 -14.04 3.37
C PRO A 61 31.63 -15.42 3.99
N LEU A 62 30.54 -15.58 4.87
CA LEU A 62 30.14 -16.88 5.46
C LEU A 62 28.91 -17.45 4.75
N ILE A 63 28.24 -16.63 3.90
CA ILE A 63 27.15 -17.02 2.98
C ILE A 63 27.74 -17.35 1.61
N GLU A 64 29.04 -16.93 1.31
CA GLU A 64 29.81 -17.29 0.10
C GLU A 64 30.66 -18.53 0.32
N ALA A 65 30.84 -18.95 1.60
CA ALA A 65 31.58 -20.19 1.95
C ALA A 65 30.60 -21.34 2.19
N PHE A 66 29.26 -21.06 2.44
CA PHE A 66 28.20 -22.07 2.56
C PHE A 66 27.64 -22.42 1.19
N PHE A 67 27.92 -21.57 -0.02
CA PHE A 67 27.46 -21.85 -1.40
C PHE A 67 28.59 -22.51 -2.20
N VAL A 68 29.86 -22.54 -1.66
CA VAL A 68 31.03 -23.16 -2.32
C VAL A 68 31.27 -24.55 -1.70
N LEU A 69 30.62 -24.94 -0.56
CA LEU A 69 30.80 -26.28 0.04
C LEU A 69 29.56 -27.14 -0.20
N HIS A 70 28.38 -26.53 -0.76
CA HIS A 70 27.18 -27.30 -1.11
C HIS A 70 27.05 -27.43 -2.62
N ASN A 71 28.02 -26.85 -3.47
CA ASN A 71 28.06 -27.01 -4.95
C ASN A 71 29.27 -27.84 -5.38
N GLY A 72 30.13 -28.27 -4.49
CA GLY A 72 31.27 -29.20 -4.73
C GLY A 72 30.83 -30.66 -4.57
N SER A 73 29.64 -30.93 -4.06
CA SER A 73 29.12 -32.29 -3.84
C SER A 73 28.10 -32.65 -4.94
N LYS A 74 27.77 -31.71 -5.88
CA LYS A 74 26.85 -31.94 -7.03
C LYS A 74 27.65 -32.04 -8.33
N GLU A 75 28.96 -31.70 -8.31
CA GLU A 75 29.90 -31.82 -9.46
C GLU A 75 30.64 -33.17 -9.42
N ALA A 76 30.65 -33.83 -8.23
CA ALA A 76 31.24 -35.18 -8.09
C ALA A 76 30.17 -36.26 -8.36
N GLU A 77 28.86 -35.86 -8.26
CA GLU A 77 27.71 -36.74 -8.53
C GLU A 77 27.33 -36.70 -10.02
N LEU A 78 27.80 -35.63 -10.79
CA LEU A 78 27.54 -35.45 -12.24
C LEU A 78 28.68 -36.03 -13.08
N GLU A 79 29.85 -36.23 -12.38
CA GLU A 79 31.01 -36.88 -13.03
C GLU A 79 30.93 -38.40 -12.90
N GLN A 80 30.20 -38.91 -11.89
CA GLN A 80 30.00 -40.36 -11.70
C GLN A 80 28.81 -40.86 -12.53
N LYS A 81 27.87 -39.91 -12.88
CA LYS A 81 26.69 -40.24 -13.72
C LYS A 81 27.04 -40.21 -15.21
N GLU A 82 28.16 -39.46 -15.53
CA GLU A 82 28.74 -39.43 -16.90
C GLU A 82 29.64 -40.64 -17.15
N LYS A 83 30.21 -41.21 -16.06
CA LYS A 83 31.05 -42.42 -16.19
C LYS A 83 30.18 -43.69 -16.19
N ASP A 84 28.94 -43.55 -15.61
CA ASP A 84 27.98 -44.68 -15.54
C ASP A 84 27.11 -44.73 -16.80
N GLN A 85 27.06 -43.55 -17.52
CA GLN A 85 26.32 -43.45 -18.80
C GLN A 85 27.23 -43.84 -19.98
N LYS A 86 28.52 -43.72 -19.82
CA LYS A 86 29.53 -44.13 -20.82
C LYS A 86 29.86 -45.62 -20.69
N LYS A 87 29.50 -46.19 -19.47
CA LYS A 87 29.63 -47.65 -19.23
C LYS A 87 28.36 -48.38 -19.68
N ALA A 88 27.20 -47.60 -19.90
CA ALA A 88 25.88 -48.15 -20.33
C ALA A 88 25.70 -48.01 -21.84
N GLU A 89 26.66 -47.24 -22.56
CA GLU A 89 26.68 -47.06 -24.02
C GLU A 89 27.76 -47.93 -24.66
N GLN A 90 28.57 -48.71 -23.82
CA GLN A 90 29.58 -49.70 -24.28
C GLN A 90 29.07 -51.12 -24.03
N GLU A 91 27.76 -51.33 -23.64
CA GLU A 91 27.21 -52.71 -23.52
C GLU A 91 25.82 -52.76 -24.16
N GLY A 92 25.59 -52.48 -25.50
CA GLY A 92 24.70 -53.27 -26.38
C GLY A 92 23.47 -52.44 -26.79
N GLY A 93 23.33 -52.01 -28.11
CA GLY A 93 22.53 -52.32 -29.32
C GLY A 93 21.60 -51.15 -29.67
N SER A 94 21.86 -50.47 -30.79
CA SER A 94 21.37 -49.92 -32.07
C SER A 94 19.88 -49.59 -32.00
N THR A 95 19.55 -48.20 -32.01
CA THR A 95 18.53 -47.70 -32.98
C THR A 95 18.40 -46.18 -32.84
N SER A 96 18.78 -45.34 -33.86
CA SER A 96 18.48 -44.31 -34.88
C SER A 96 17.54 -43.24 -34.31
N SER A 97 18.15 -42.11 -33.72
CA SER A 97 17.56 -40.76 -33.95
C SER A 97 18.49 -39.70 -33.36
N GLY A 98 19.64 -39.33 -33.93
CA GLY A 98 20.60 -38.28 -33.55
C GLY A 98 20.63 -37.17 -34.61
N ARG A 99 19.50 -36.49 -34.86
CA ARG A 99 19.68 -35.21 -35.60
C ARG A 99 18.87 -34.10 -34.92
N ALA A 100 18.43 -34.17 -33.62
CA ALA A 100 17.77 -33.03 -32.94
C ALA A 100 18.56 -32.62 -31.70
N GLY A 101 19.79 -33.11 -31.52
CA GLY A 101 20.63 -32.80 -30.34
C GLY A 101 21.91 -32.04 -30.75
N LYS A 102 22.02 -31.67 -32.07
CA LYS A 102 23.24 -30.96 -32.50
C LYS A 102 22.90 -29.51 -32.86
N GLN A 103 21.53 -29.05 -32.78
CA GLN A 103 21.11 -27.65 -32.99
C GLN A 103 20.78 -26.99 -31.66
N VAL A 104 20.85 -27.76 -30.51
CA VAL A 104 20.60 -27.22 -29.16
C VAL A 104 21.93 -26.95 -28.46
N PHE A 105 23.06 -27.44 -29.04
CA PHE A 105 24.40 -27.21 -28.44
C PHE A 105 25.09 -26.02 -29.13
N ALA A 106 24.64 -25.51 -30.30
CA ALA A 106 25.19 -24.34 -31.01
C ALA A 106 24.46 -23.06 -30.60
N ASP A 107 23.30 -23.21 -29.83
CA ASP A 107 22.56 -22.05 -29.29
C ASP A 107 22.88 -21.84 -27.81
N LEU A 108 23.61 -22.73 -27.19
CA LEU A 108 23.98 -22.62 -25.76
C LEU A 108 25.41 -22.08 -25.63
N VAL A 109 26.19 -21.93 -26.73
CA VAL A 109 27.55 -21.35 -26.69
C VAL A 109 27.47 -19.89 -27.14
N GLU A 110 26.25 -19.34 -27.48
CA GLU A 110 26.06 -17.92 -27.86
C GLU A 110 25.41 -17.14 -26.70
N VAL A 111 25.07 -17.82 -25.59
CA VAL A 111 24.46 -17.11 -24.44
C VAL A 111 25.44 -17.12 -23.27
N THR A 112 26.60 -17.78 -23.44
CA THR A 112 27.59 -17.74 -22.34
C THR A 112 28.80 -16.91 -22.77
N LEU A 113 28.83 -16.22 -23.99
CA LEU A 113 29.94 -15.33 -24.41
C LEU A 113 29.44 -13.88 -24.47
N VAL A 114 28.21 -13.57 -23.96
CA VAL A 114 27.73 -12.17 -23.92
C VAL A 114 27.60 -11.73 -22.46
N GLU A 115 28.11 -12.61 -21.50
CA GLU A 115 28.12 -12.06 -20.12
C GLU A 115 29.53 -12.12 -19.54
N ARG A 116 30.56 -12.32 -20.41
CA ARG A 116 31.96 -12.32 -19.94
C ARG A 116 32.72 -11.17 -20.60
N SER A 117 31.99 -10.18 -21.28
CA SER A 117 32.70 -8.99 -21.80
C SER A 117 32.30 -7.75 -20.99
N ARG A 118 31.91 -7.90 -19.66
CA ARG A 118 31.76 -6.64 -18.87
C ARG A 118 32.59 -6.75 -17.58
N PHE A 119 33.76 -7.51 -17.60
CA PHE A 119 34.72 -7.26 -16.49
C PHE A 119 36.06 -7.87 -16.86
N GLY A 120 36.99 -7.34 -17.67
CA GLY A 120 38.47 -7.21 -17.73
C GLY A 120 39.17 -8.32 -16.95
N GLN A 121 39.69 -9.49 -17.66
CA GLN A 121 41.04 -10.09 -17.75
C GLN A 121 40.92 -11.52 -18.27
N PRO A 122 42.18 -12.10 -19.00
CA PRO A 122 42.51 -13.02 -20.09
C PRO A 122 42.89 -14.42 -19.58
N GLY A 123 42.15 -15.52 -20.07
CA GLY A 123 42.98 -16.75 -20.22
C GLY A 123 42.20 -17.83 -20.96
N PHE A 124 42.49 -18.06 -22.23
CA PHE A 124 42.43 -19.15 -23.24
C PHE A 124 42.91 -20.48 -22.64
N CYS A 125 42.04 -21.57 -22.75
CA CYS A 125 42.52 -22.98 -22.79
C CYS A 125 42.09 -23.61 -24.12
N LYS A 126 43.06 -23.90 -25.10
CA LYS A 126 43.77 -24.79 -26.04
C LYS A 126 43.22 -26.23 -25.97
N GLN A 127 42.38 -26.67 -26.98
CA GLN A 127 42.75 -28.01 -27.51
C GLN A 127 41.61 -28.53 -28.39
N HIS A 128 41.74 -28.43 -29.75
CA HIS A 128 41.71 -29.58 -30.68
C HIS A 128 41.43 -29.07 -32.10
N ARG A 129 42.47 -28.97 -32.95
CA ARG A 129 42.80 -29.05 -34.38
C ARG A 129 42.49 -30.44 -34.96
N ARG A 130 41.46 -30.50 -36.00
CA ARG A 130 41.67 -31.11 -37.34
C ARG A 130 40.60 -30.61 -38.31
N PRO A 131 40.97 -30.61 -39.69
CA PRO A 131 40.76 -29.87 -40.95
C PRO A 131 39.61 -30.47 -41.79
N LEU A 132 38.48 -29.58 -42.07
CA LEU A 132 37.57 -30.10 -43.13
C LEU A 132 37.52 -29.10 -44.29
N ASN A 133 38.10 -29.33 -45.57
CA ASN A 133 37.98 -29.40 -47.04
C ASN A 133 36.92 -28.45 -47.58
N ALA A 134 37.25 -27.28 -48.21
CA ALA A 134 37.13 -26.30 -49.31
C ALA A 134 36.07 -26.72 -50.33
N GLY A 135 34.74 -26.25 -50.05
CA GLY A 135 34.00 -25.97 -51.32
C GLY A 135 32.55 -25.59 -51.03
N ASN A 136 32.29 -24.30 -50.45
CA ASN A 136 31.03 -23.61 -50.82
C ASN A 136 30.88 -22.34 -49.96
N SER A 137 31.33 -21.15 -50.39
CA SER A 137 31.33 -19.74 -49.97
C SER A 137 29.91 -19.18 -49.92
N ARG A 138 28.94 -19.88 -49.29
CA ARG A 138 27.69 -19.15 -48.97
C ARG A 138 27.22 -19.55 -47.57
N ASP A 139 28.19 -19.83 -46.68
CA ASP A 139 27.72 -19.98 -45.27
C ASP A 139 28.87 -19.62 -44.33
N PHE A 140 29.51 -18.42 -44.58
CA PHE A 140 30.53 -18.05 -43.57
C PHE A 140 30.08 -16.76 -42.87
N PRO A 141 29.89 -16.54 -41.53
CA PRO A 141 29.77 -15.21 -40.92
C PRO A 141 30.94 -14.29 -41.32
N PRO A 142 30.78 -13.09 -41.97
CA PRO A 142 31.71 -12.13 -42.58
C PRO A 142 32.86 -11.78 -41.63
N VAL A 143 32.81 -12.18 -40.34
CA VAL A 143 33.92 -11.89 -39.41
C VAL A 143 34.83 -13.13 -39.33
N ALA A 144 34.34 -14.27 -39.72
CA ALA A 144 35.08 -15.55 -39.75
C ALA A 144 35.77 -15.76 -41.11
N TRP A 145 35.19 -15.09 -42.25
CA TRP A 145 35.85 -15.01 -43.57
C TRP A 145 36.97 -13.95 -43.55
N TRP A 146 36.73 -12.85 -42.70
CA TRP A 146 37.68 -11.73 -42.50
C TRP A 146 38.87 -12.16 -41.61
N ASN A 147 38.64 -13.13 -40.75
CA ASN A 147 39.70 -13.63 -39.83
C ASN A 147 40.40 -14.85 -40.43
N TYR A 148 39.67 -15.57 -41.37
CA TYR A 148 40.19 -16.71 -42.16
C TYR A 148 41.11 -16.20 -43.28
N GLN A 149 40.96 -14.91 -43.81
CA GLN A 149 41.81 -14.34 -44.88
C GLN A 149 43.01 -13.61 -44.28
N ARG A 150 42.93 -13.20 -43.02
CA ARG A 150 44.00 -12.58 -42.22
C ARG A 150 45.01 -13.63 -41.73
N GLU A 151 44.53 -14.90 -41.58
CA GLU A 151 45.39 -15.99 -41.06
C GLU A 151 46.07 -16.73 -42.21
N ARG A 152 45.57 -16.59 -43.51
CA ARG A 152 46.14 -17.25 -44.71
C ARG A 152 47.15 -16.32 -45.40
N LEU A 153 47.23 -15.01 -45.05
CA LEU A 153 48.14 -14.16 -45.85
C LEU A 153 49.19 -13.54 -44.92
N GLY A 154 49.69 -14.36 -43.97
CA GLY A 154 50.84 -14.03 -43.09
C GLY A 154 51.27 -12.57 -43.21
N ASN A 155 51.39 -11.86 -42.11
CA ASN A 155 51.83 -10.58 -41.52
C ASN A 155 52.87 -9.88 -42.40
N GLY A 156 52.90 -10.10 -43.72
CA GLY A 156 53.89 -9.26 -44.44
C GLY A 156 53.39 -8.94 -45.85
N THR A 157 52.11 -8.95 -46.22
CA THR A 157 51.76 -8.43 -47.56
C THR A 157 50.46 -7.62 -47.47
N TRP A 158 50.10 -7.14 -46.34
CA TRP A 158 48.92 -6.29 -46.14
C TRP A 158 49.25 -4.83 -46.51
N GLU A 159 50.48 -4.51 -46.83
CA GLU A 159 50.89 -3.13 -47.18
C GLU A 159 50.85 -2.92 -48.70
N GLY A 160 50.62 -3.92 -49.55
CA GLY A 160 50.57 -3.84 -51.02
C GLY A 160 49.13 -3.82 -51.54
N TYR A 161 48.15 -4.25 -50.71
CA TYR A 161 46.72 -4.23 -51.09
C TYR A 161 46.07 -2.92 -50.66
N LYS A 162 46.73 -2.13 -49.70
CA LYS A 162 46.31 -0.78 -49.24
C LYS A 162 46.74 0.30 -50.25
N ASN A 163 47.68 -0.05 -51.20
CA ASN A 163 48.32 1.03 -51.98
C ASN A 163 47.72 1.09 -53.39
N ARG A 164 46.79 0.15 -53.80
CA ARG A 164 46.29 0.19 -55.20
C ARG A 164 44.86 0.72 -55.22
N ASN A 165 44.20 0.74 -54.08
CA ASN A 165 42.81 1.27 -54.00
C ASN A 165 42.78 2.65 -53.37
N TYR A 166 43.95 3.12 -52.80
CA TYR A 166 44.27 4.40 -52.13
C TYR A 166 44.71 5.44 -53.18
N GLU A 167 45.22 5.07 -54.38
CA GLU A 167 45.73 6.01 -55.40
C GLU A 167 44.62 6.37 -56.39
N ALA A 168 43.46 5.60 -56.30
CA ALA A 168 42.31 5.90 -57.18
C ALA A 168 41.31 6.82 -56.47
N ALA A 169 41.46 6.92 -55.07
CA ALA A 169 40.54 7.72 -54.24
C ALA A 169 41.17 9.07 -53.88
N MET A 170 42.53 9.27 -54.18
CA MET A 170 43.30 10.49 -53.77
C MET A 170 43.53 11.38 -55.00
N LYS A 171 43.06 11.13 -56.22
CA LYS A 171 43.20 11.99 -57.41
C LYS A 171 42.00 12.94 -57.50
N GLY A 172 41.17 13.04 -56.36
CA GLY A 172 40.01 13.98 -56.43
C GLY A 172 40.02 14.92 -55.21
N LEU A 173 41.11 15.19 -54.50
CA LEU A 173 40.92 16.12 -53.36
C LEU A 173 42.14 17.04 -53.27
N ASN A 174 42.30 18.05 -54.21
CA ASN A 174 43.15 19.27 -54.20
C ASN A 174 42.96 20.07 -52.91
N GLY A 175 43.88 19.88 -51.88
CA GLY A 175 44.53 20.96 -51.08
C GLY A 175 44.03 20.91 -49.62
N LYS A 176 44.25 19.91 -48.85
CA LYS A 176 44.23 20.24 -47.41
C LYS A 176 45.03 19.19 -46.62
N VAL A 177 46.40 19.09 -46.90
CA VAL A 177 47.38 18.14 -46.32
C VAL A 177 48.11 18.81 -45.17
N GLU A 178 47.41 19.62 -44.30
CA GLU A 178 48.32 19.95 -43.17
C GLU A 178 47.62 19.67 -41.85
N ALA A 179 46.65 18.70 -41.80
CA ALA A 179 46.06 18.40 -40.46
C ALA A 179 46.16 16.89 -40.18
N TYR A 180 47.05 16.09 -40.96
CA TYR A 180 47.00 14.60 -40.97
C TYR A 180 48.26 14.05 -40.30
N GLU A 181 49.13 14.91 -39.58
CA GLU A 181 50.32 14.24 -38.99
C GLU A 181 50.24 14.31 -37.46
N ALA A 182 48.99 14.45 -36.82
CA ALA A 182 49.02 14.53 -35.34
C ALA A 182 48.06 13.49 -34.76
N TYR A 183 47.85 12.29 -35.36
CA TYR A 183 47.04 11.36 -34.52
C TYR A 183 47.43 9.92 -34.84
N GLY A 184 48.50 9.37 -34.36
CA GLY A 184 49.07 8.03 -34.04
C GLY A 184 48.06 7.14 -33.31
N ASN A 185 47.53 6.06 -34.02
CA ASN A 185 47.38 4.61 -33.72
C ASN A 185 46.02 4.34 -33.07
N GLU A 186 44.82 4.72 -33.64
CA GLU A 186 43.48 4.20 -33.26
C GLU A 186 42.57 4.20 -34.49
N GLY A 187 42.57 3.14 -35.43
CA GLY A 187 41.34 2.64 -36.13
C GLY A 187 40.88 3.62 -37.22
N PHE A 188 41.60 3.68 -38.41
CA PHE A 188 41.35 4.20 -39.76
C PHE A 188 39.93 4.80 -39.88
N PRO A 189 39.62 6.09 -40.61
CA PRO A 189 39.09 7.40 -41.00
C PRO A 189 37.98 7.28 -42.06
N GLU A 190 37.20 6.02 -42.28
CA GLU A 190 36.06 6.07 -43.24
C GLU A 190 34.77 6.47 -42.51
N TRP A 191 34.74 6.34 -41.21
CA TRP A 191 33.52 6.65 -40.40
C TRP A 191 33.53 8.11 -39.96
N ALA A 192 34.84 8.72 -39.90
CA ALA A 192 34.97 10.16 -39.62
C ALA A 192 34.57 11.00 -40.84
N LEU A 193 34.74 10.32 -42.09
CA LEU A 193 34.37 11.00 -43.35
C LEU A 193 32.84 10.99 -43.55
N ILE A 194 32.12 9.85 -43.11
CA ILE A 194 30.64 9.76 -43.20
C ILE A 194 30.02 10.67 -42.14
N LYS A 195 30.79 10.94 -41.00
CA LYS A 195 30.31 11.87 -39.96
C LYS A 195 30.42 13.33 -40.43
N GLN A 196 31.41 13.65 -41.30
CA GLN A 196 31.67 15.04 -41.75
C GLN A 196 30.90 15.34 -43.02
N THR A 197 30.47 14.18 -43.82
CA THR A 197 29.72 14.46 -45.06
C THR A 197 28.64 13.37 -45.23
N PRO A 198 27.47 13.48 -44.61
CA PRO A 198 26.35 12.52 -44.60
C PRO A 198 25.78 12.29 -46.00
N SER A 199 26.07 13.10 -46.99
CA SER A 199 25.56 12.98 -48.38
C SER A 199 26.21 11.80 -49.11
N LEU A 200 27.29 11.22 -48.57
CA LEU A 200 27.98 10.06 -49.19
C LEU A 200 27.16 8.78 -49.03
N LEU A 201 26.14 8.87 -48.04
CA LEU A 201 25.29 7.69 -47.78
C LEU A 201 24.23 7.54 -48.87
N ASN A 202 24.02 8.66 -49.69
CA ASN A 202 23.04 8.64 -50.79
C ASN A 202 23.66 8.15 -52.10
N LYS A 203 25.02 7.89 -52.09
CA LYS A 203 25.65 7.47 -53.36
C LYS A 203 26.59 6.29 -53.11
N SER A 204 27.96 6.45 -52.76
CA SER A 204 29.08 5.47 -52.77
C SER A 204 28.99 4.55 -51.55
N PHE A 205 28.04 4.86 -50.49
CA PHE A 205 28.04 3.98 -49.30
C PHE A 205 26.62 3.48 -49.05
N SER A 206 25.72 3.45 -50.07
CA SER A 206 24.32 3.01 -49.94
C SER A 206 24.24 1.53 -49.55
N PRO A 207 25.25 0.60 -49.96
CA PRO A 207 25.18 -0.81 -49.58
C PRO A 207 25.42 -1.01 -48.07
N VAL A 208 26.13 -0.10 -47.43
CA VAL A 208 26.37 -0.18 -45.97
C VAL A 208 25.04 0.03 -45.22
N LEU A 209 24.14 0.83 -45.78
CA LEU A 209 22.80 1.05 -45.17
C LEU A 209 21.90 -0.18 -45.36
N LYS A 210 22.18 -0.94 -46.42
CA LYS A 210 21.30 -2.09 -46.73
C LYS A 210 21.82 -3.37 -46.08
N HIS A 211 23.15 -3.47 -45.86
CA HIS A 211 23.63 -4.81 -45.44
C HIS A 211 24.25 -4.73 -44.05
N MET A 212 24.55 -3.41 -43.55
CA MET A 212 25.18 -3.34 -42.20
C MET A 212 24.71 -2.05 -41.52
N PRO A 213 23.50 -1.89 -41.28
CA PRO A 213 22.97 -0.66 -40.68
C PRO A 213 23.38 -0.52 -39.21
N HIS A 214 23.84 -1.65 -38.51
CA HIS A 214 24.23 -1.60 -37.09
C HIS A 214 25.61 -0.95 -36.93
N CYS A 215 26.31 -0.76 -38.02
CA CYS A 215 27.68 -0.21 -37.95
C CYS A 215 27.66 1.31 -38.12
N LEU A 216 26.40 1.86 -38.31
CA LEU A 216 26.28 3.33 -38.48
C LEU A 216 25.69 3.95 -37.22
N ASP A 217 26.27 5.09 -36.96
CA ASP A 217 25.75 5.81 -35.78
C ASP A 217 24.35 6.37 -36.04
N PHE A 218 23.57 6.47 -35.00
CA PHE A 218 22.15 6.88 -35.05
C PHE A 218 21.98 8.19 -35.82
N ASP A 219 22.88 9.15 -35.68
CA ASP A 219 22.74 10.49 -36.31
C ASP A 219 22.87 10.40 -37.83
N ASN A 220 23.73 9.54 -38.30
CA ASN A 220 23.89 9.37 -39.77
C ASN A 220 22.69 8.65 -40.38
N LYS A 221 22.20 7.66 -39.65
CA LYS A 221 20.99 6.94 -40.13
C LYS A 221 19.78 7.89 -40.19
N ARG A 222 19.68 8.69 -39.27
CA ARG A 222 18.54 9.64 -39.18
C ARG A 222 18.63 10.68 -40.30
N ALA A 223 19.85 11.31 -40.46
CA ALA A 223 20.03 12.31 -41.54
C ALA A 223 19.66 11.72 -42.90
N TYR A 224 20.15 10.50 -43.12
CA TYR A 224 19.78 9.84 -44.38
C TYR A 224 18.27 9.58 -44.45
N PHE A 225 17.72 9.10 -43.35
CA PHE A 225 16.27 8.83 -43.26
C PHE A 225 15.47 10.10 -43.56
N ARG A 226 15.84 11.28 -43.10
CA ARG A 226 15.10 12.55 -43.30
C ARG A 226 15.24 13.02 -44.74
N SER A 227 16.46 12.84 -45.22
CA SER A 227 16.67 13.26 -46.61
C SER A 227 15.79 12.46 -47.58
N GLN A 228 15.59 11.20 -47.31
CA GLN A 228 14.76 10.35 -48.19
C GLN A 228 13.28 10.69 -48.03
N LEU A 229 12.86 11.06 -46.81
CA LEU A 229 11.44 11.41 -46.61
C LEU A 229 11.13 12.77 -47.25
N ARG A 230 12.19 13.72 -47.18
CA ARG A 230 12.00 15.04 -47.81
C ARG A 230 11.87 14.92 -49.33
N SER A 231 12.74 14.10 -49.98
CA SER A 231 12.65 13.89 -51.43
C SER A 231 11.27 13.36 -51.84
N ARG A 232 10.67 12.68 -51.03
CA ARG A 232 9.36 12.08 -51.36
C ARG A 232 8.22 13.08 -51.13
N ARG A 233 8.43 13.97 -50.14
CA ARG A 233 7.46 15.08 -49.95
C ARG A 233 7.36 15.94 -51.21
N MET A 234 8.46 16.15 -51.92
CA MET A 234 8.46 17.02 -53.13
C MET A 234 7.75 16.32 -54.30
N GLU A 235 7.46 15.00 -54.08
CA GLU A 235 6.79 14.23 -55.15
C GLU A 235 5.28 14.19 -54.92
N SER A 236 4.80 14.79 -53.73
CA SER A 236 3.36 14.73 -53.39
C SER A 236 2.61 15.83 -54.15
N ARG A 237 1.33 15.51 -54.61
CA ARG A 237 0.47 16.42 -55.39
C ARG A 237 -0.16 17.50 -54.50
N TYR A 238 -0.11 17.33 -53.17
CA TYR A 238 -0.72 18.28 -52.21
C TYR A 238 0.36 19.11 -51.52
N GLU A 239 0.30 20.52 -51.64
CA GLU A 239 1.35 21.42 -51.09
C GLU A 239 1.05 21.75 -49.63
N THR A 240 -0.09 22.10 -49.12
CA THR A 240 -0.39 22.38 -47.70
C THR A 240 -1.88 22.12 -47.44
N ILE A 241 -2.10 21.35 -46.31
CA ILE A 241 -3.50 21.05 -45.94
C ILE A 241 -3.82 21.81 -44.65
N ARG A 242 -5.00 22.61 -44.77
CA ARG A 242 -5.41 23.37 -43.56
C ARG A 242 -6.45 22.57 -42.77
N LEU A 243 -6.05 22.37 -41.46
CA LEU A 243 -6.96 21.55 -40.64
C LEU A 243 -7.65 22.45 -39.61
N ARG A 244 -9.05 22.41 -39.78
CA ARG A 244 -9.80 23.12 -38.73
C ARG A 244 -10.32 22.12 -37.69
N VAL A 245 -9.69 22.26 -36.50
CA VAL A 245 -9.90 21.15 -35.54
C VAL A 245 -10.74 21.70 -34.38
N ARG A 246 -11.98 20.94 -34.02
CA ARG A 246 -12.73 21.09 -32.75
C ARG A 246 -12.14 20.17 -31.68
N HIS A 247 -11.61 20.59 -30.56
CA HIS A 247 -10.89 19.88 -29.49
C HIS A 247 -11.26 18.39 -29.46
N ARG A 248 -12.09 17.81 -30.56
CA ARG A 248 -12.35 16.36 -30.56
C ARG A 248 -11.83 15.72 -31.86
N VAL A 249 -10.87 14.68 -31.84
CA VAL A 249 -9.92 14.00 -32.76
C VAL A 249 -10.72 13.11 -33.70
N ALA A 250 -12.16 13.01 -33.63
CA ALA A 250 -12.91 11.95 -34.34
C ALA A 250 -13.29 12.42 -35.75
N HIS A 251 -12.94 13.71 -36.22
CA HIS A 251 -13.46 14.18 -37.52
C HIS A 251 -12.37 14.11 -38.59
N GLN A 252 -11.08 13.44 -38.24
CA GLN A 252 -10.01 13.49 -39.27
C GLN A 252 -9.70 12.07 -39.75
N ARG A 253 -10.53 11.10 -39.53
CA ARG A 253 -10.33 9.67 -39.81
C ARG A 253 -10.53 9.38 -41.29
N ASN A 254 -11.03 10.34 -42.05
CA ASN A 254 -11.38 9.98 -43.44
C ASN A 254 -10.30 10.46 -44.41
N ARG A 255 -9.08 10.80 -43.89
CA ARG A 255 -8.10 11.31 -44.88
C ARG A 255 -7.15 10.18 -45.31
N THR A 256 -6.75 10.24 -46.60
CA THR A 256 -5.91 9.14 -47.14
C THR A 256 -4.43 9.38 -46.81
N GLY A 257 -3.62 8.35 -46.85
CA GLY A 257 -2.16 8.40 -46.59
C GLY A 257 -1.44 9.43 -47.47
N GLU A 258 -1.85 9.52 -48.72
CA GLU A 258 -1.20 10.48 -49.64
C GLU A 258 -1.48 11.93 -49.24
N GLU A 259 -2.72 12.18 -48.75
CA GLU A 259 -3.06 13.54 -48.27
C GLU A 259 -2.30 13.89 -46.99
N MET A 260 -2.02 12.92 -46.13
CA MET A 260 -1.41 13.17 -44.81
C MET A 260 0.11 13.34 -44.95
N ARG A 261 0.70 13.06 -46.21
CA ARG A 261 2.15 13.30 -46.42
C ARG A 261 2.42 14.79 -46.70
N ALA A 262 1.31 15.53 -47.03
CA ALA A 262 1.50 16.98 -47.29
C ALA A 262 1.69 17.74 -45.97
N LYS A 263 2.20 19.00 -46.13
CA LYS A 263 2.37 19.85 -44.92
C LYS A 263 0.99 20.22 -44.33
N ILE A 264 0.86 20.01 -42.87
CA ILE A 264 -0.47 20.23 -42.24
C ILE A 264 -0.41 21.53 -41.42
N GLN A 265 -1.37 22.45 -41.83
CA GLN A 265 -1.52 23.67 -41.02
C GLN A 265 -2.79 23.57 -40.16
N VAL A 266 -2.55 23.82 -38.82
CA VAL A 266 -3.65 23.51 -37.88
C VAL A 266 -4.22 24.83 -37.36
N GLN A 267 -5.61 24.86 -37.35
CA GLN A 267 -6.31 26.01 -36.74
C GLN A 267 -7.38 25.50 -35.78
N PHE A 268 -7.29 25.95 -34.43
CA PHE A 268 -8.31 25.50 -33.45
C PHE A 268 -9.52 26.44 -33.50
N GLN A 269 -10.72 25.80 -33.58
CA GLN A 269 -11.96 26.58 -33.71
C GLN A 269 -12.20 27.43 -32.45
N GLY A 270 -12.39 28.85 -32.53
CA GLY A 270 -12.71 29.72 -31.38
C GLY A 270 -11.45 30.32 -30.75
N GLU A 271 -10.14 29.99 -31.38
CA GLU A 271 -8.89 30.55 -30.82
C GLU A 271 -8.17 31.35 -31.92
N GLU A 272 -7.73 32.67 -31.49
CA GLU A 272 -6.96 33.51 -32.45
C GLU A 272 -5.50 33.05 -32.53
N GLY A 273 -5.20 31.76 -33.19
CA GLY A 273 -3.78 31.37 -33.25
C GLY A 273 -3.40 30.99 -34.69
N ILE A 274 -2.28 31.67 -35.34
CA ILE A 274 -1.73 31.36 -36.67
C ILE A 274 -0.63 30.30 -36.52
N ASP A 275 -0.92 29.04 -37.14
CA ASP A 275 0.00 27.88 -37.05
C ASP A 275 1.34 28.18 -37.72
N ALA A 276 2.32 28.96 -36.95
CA ALA A 276 3.71 29.18 -37.42
C ALA A 276 4.66 28.18 -36.76
N GLY A 277 4.11 26.82 -36.42
CA GLY A 277 5.02 25.79 -35.84
C GLY A 277 4.63 25.47 -34.40
N GLY A 278 3.96 26.30 -33.63
CA GLY A 278 3.50 26.11 -32.24
C GLY A 278 2.14 25.42 -32.17
N VAL A 279 1.23 25.76 -33.07
CA VAL A 279 -0.13 25.19 -33.04
C VAL A 279 -0.11 23.75 -33.57
N GLY A 280 0.80 23.44 -34.53
CA GLY A 280 0.99 22.07 -35.04
C GLY A 280 1.56 21.14 -33.97
N LYS A 281 2.54 21.63 -33.22
CA LYS A 281 3.12 20.83 -32.12
C LYS A 281 2.08 20.56 -31.03
N GLU A 282 1.28 21.56 -30.77
CA GLU A 282 0.19 21.37 -29.79
C GLU A 282 -0.84 20.35 -30.30
N TRP A 283 -1.07 20.35 -31.57
CA TRP A 283 -2.03 19.38 -32.16
C TRP A 283 -1.52 17.94 -32.00
N TYR A 284 -0.18 17.63 -32.34
CA TYR A 284 0.39 16.28 -32.17
C TYR A 284 0.36 15.86 -30.69
N GLY A 285 0.58 16.92 -29.85
CA GLY A 285 0.47 16.63 -28.40
C GLY A 285 -0.95 16.26 -28.00
N ALA A 286 -1.93 16.94 -28.49
CA ALA A 286 -3.35 16.64 -28.15
C ALA A 286 -3.76 15.27 -28.72
N LEU A 287 -3.27 14.94 -29.88
CA LEU A 287 -3.59 13.63 -30.50
C LEU A 287 -2.97 12.48 -29.73
N ALA A 288 -1.70 12.69 -29.39
CA ALA A 288 -1.04 11.63 -28.60
C ALA A 288 -1.81 11.36 -27.30
N LYS A 289 -2.49 12.36 -26.73
CA LYS A 289 -3.28 12.17 -25.48
C LYS A 289 -4.57 11.40 -25.77
N GLU A 290 -5.17 11.69 -26.83
CA GLU A 290 -6.44 11.00 -27.17
C GLU A 290 -6.19 9.54 -27.58
N ILE A 291 -5.00 9.29 -28.28
CA ILE A 291 -4.68 7.92 -28.73
C ILE A 291 -4.54 6.98 -27.52
N PHE A 292 -4.04 7.53 -26.40
CA PHE A 292 -3.76 6.60 -25.27
C PHE A 292 -4.75 6.85 -24.14
N ASN A 293 -5.88 7.47 -24.51
CA ASN A 293 -6.97 7.64 -23.53
C ASN A 293 -7.58 6.28 -23.16
N PRO A 294 -7.66 5.96 -21.83
CA PRO A 294 -8.13 4.64 -21.37
C PRO A 294 -9.62 4.43 -21.69
N ASN A 295 -10.36 5.56 -21.92
CA ASN A 295 -11.80 5.41 -22.22
C ASN A 295 -12.04 4.80 -23.59
N TYR A 296 -10.99 4.89 -24.43
CA TYR A 296 -11.21 4.30 -25.77
C TYR A 296 -10.84 2.82 -25.79
N ALA A 297 -10.23 2.36 -24.67
CA ALA A 297 -9.86 0.94 -24.49
C ALA A 297 -9.08 0.41 -25.69
N LEU A 298 -8.23 1.32 -26.42
CA LEU A 298 -7.47 0.84 -27.60
C LEU A 298 -6.12 0.27 -27.16
N PHE A 299 -5.43 0.96 -26.18
CA PHE A 299 -4.13 0.47 -25.70
C PHE A 299 -4.21 0.21 -24.19
N VAL A 300 -3.37 -0.77 -23.69
CA VAL A 300 -3.22 -1.00 -22.22
C VAL A 300 -1.81 -0.60 -21.80
N GLN A 301 -1.75 -0.12 -20.60
CA GLN A 301 -0.42 0.23 -20.09
C GLN A 301 0.29 -1.03 -19.55
N ALA A 302 1.53 -1.28 -20.18
CA ALA A 302 2.31 -2.48 -19.81
C ALA A 302 3.65 -2.09 -19.18
N GLY A 303 4.13 -2.92 -18.09
CA GLY A 303 5.55 -2.71 -17.66
C GLY A 303 5.61 -1.89 -16.38
N GLY A 304 5.67 -2.51 -15.12
CA GLY A 304 5.85 -1.92 -13.78
C GLY A 304 6.21 -0.44 -13.83
N LYS A 305 7.63 -0.01 -13.87
CA LYS A 305 8.28 1.29 -13.62
C LYS A 305 8.39 2.10 -14.91
N ALA A 306 8.19 1.53 -16.29
CA ALA A 306 8.51 2.22 -17.58
C ALA A 306 7.21 2.44 -18.36
N CYS A 307 5.92 2.90 -17.65
CA CYS A 307 4.62 3.26 -18.25
C CYS A 307 4.64 3.12 -19.78
N THR A 308 4.86 1.88 -20.43
CA THR A 308 4.80 1.67 -21.90
C THR A 308 3.42 1.17 -22.30
N TYR A 309 3.00 1.42 -23.60
CA TYR A 309 1.66 1.05 -24.07
C TYR A 309 1.72 -0.15 -25.02
N HIS A 310 0.74 -1.01 -24.76
CA HIS A 310 0.57 -2.20 -25.63
C HIS A 310 -0.89 -2.29 -26.09
N PRO A 311 -1.08 -2.68 -27.38
CA PRO A 311 -2.47 -2.81 -27.86
C PRO A 311 -3.29 -3.74 -26.95
N ASN A 312 -4.50 -3.23 -26.71
CA ASN A 312 -5.40 -3.97 -25.79
C ASN A 312 -6.11 -5.09 -26.54
N PRO A 313 -5.95 -6.36 -26.04
CA PRO A 313 -6.62 -7.50 -26.70
C PRO A 313 -8.14 -7.35 -26.67
N MET A 314 -8.65 -6.46 -25.80
CA MET A 314 -10.12 -6.33 -25.73
C MET A 314 -10.57 -5.04 -26.41
N SER A 315 -9.77 -4.61 -27.33
CA SER A 315 -10.12 -3.31 -27.97
C SER A 315 -11.39 -3.46 -28.82
N TYR A 316 -11.82 -4.71 -29.02
CA TYR A 316 -13.03 -4.91 -29.85
C TYR A 316 -14.27 -4.34 -29.16
N VAL A 317 -14.18 -3.96 -27.85
CA VAL A 317 -15.33 -3.35 -27.15
C VAL A 317 -15.68 -2.00 -27.80
N THR A 318 -14.68 -1.37 -28.31
CA THR A 318 -14.95 -0.12 -29.07
C THR A 318 -15.31 -0.44 -30.52
N ARG A 319 -16.43 0.17 -30.92
CA ARG A 319 -16.86 -0.08 -32.32
C ARG A 319 -15.82 0.45 -33.30
N ASP A 320 -15.40 -0.28 -34.35
CA ASP A 320 -14.44 0.11 -35.41
C ASP A 320 -13.04 0.28 -34.85
N HIS A 321 -12.69 -0.39 -33.74
CA HIS A 321 -11.37 -0.25 -33.08
C HIS A 321 -10.22 -0.46 -34.08
N LEU A 322 -10.38 -1.32 -35.14
CA LEU A 322 -9.26 -1.55 -36.08
C LEU A 322 -9.04 -0.32 -36.95
N ASP A 323 -10.12 0.36 -37.31
CA ASP A 323 -9.95 1.62 -38.06
C ASP A 323 -9.20 2.67 -37.23
N PHE A 324 -9.41 2.65 -35.93
CA PHE A 324 -8.67 3.59 -35.04
C PHE A 324 -7.18 3.25 -35.03
N PHE A 325 -6.86 1.92 -34.98
CA PHE A 325 -5.43 1.55 -35.00
C PHE A 325 -4.79 1.91 -36.34
N HIS A 326 -5.56 1.71 -37.41
CA HIS A 326 -5.04 2.13 -38.73
C HIS A 326 -4.79 3.65 -38.75
N PHE A 327 -5.68 4.42 -38.27
CA PHE A 327 -5.54 5.89 -38.19
C PHE A 327 -4.36 6.28 -37.28
N ILE A 328 -4.27 5.64 -36.15
CA ILE A 328 -3.15 5.94 -35.22
C ILE A 328 -1.81 5.65 -35.89
N GLY A 329 -1.78 4.53 -36.64
CA GLY A 329 -0.54 4.24 -37.41
C GLY A 329 -0.21 5.38 -38.38
N ARG A 330 -1.13 6.04 -38.94
CA ARG A 330 -0.87 7.16 -39.89
C ARG A 330 -0.38 8.40 -39.14
N VAL A 331 -0.95 8.63 -38.04
CA VAL A 331 -0.57 9.83 -37.24
C VAL A 331 0.89 9.69 -36.77
N ILE A 332 1.17 8.43 -36.25
CA ILE A 332 2.57 8.25 -35.80
C ILE A 332 3.52 8.32 -37.01
N GLY A 333 3.13 7.78 -38.11
CA GLY A 333 3.93 7.90 -39.35
C GLY A 333 4.13 9.36 -39.75
N LYS A 334 3.06 10.08 -39.62
CA LYS A 334 3.15 11.49 -40.01
C LYS A 334 4.05 12.26 -39.04
N ALA A 335 3.97 12.01 -37.76
CA ALA A 335 4.88 12.65 -36.79
C ALA A 335 6.36 12.36 -37.12
N ILE A 336 6.61 11.09 -37.55
CA ILE A 336 8.00 10.75 -37.92
C ILE A 336 8.38 11.50 -39.20
N HIS A 337 7.43 11.56 -40.10
CA HIS A 337 7.70 12.23 -41.40
C HIS A 337 7.96 13.73 -41.19
N ASP A 338 7.28 14.42 -40.16
CA ASP A 338 7.42 15.86 -39.92
C ASP A 338 8.52 16.14 -38.88
N ALA A 339 9.18 15.10 -38.44
CA ALA A 339 10.22 15.22 -37.41
C ALA A 339 9.67 15.87 -36.14
N GLN A 340 8.41 15.45 -35.89
CA GLN A 340 7.82 15.89 -34.60
C GLN A 340 7.88 14.76 -33.57
N ASN A 341 8.27 15.18 -32.41
CA ASN A 341 8.32 14.14 -31.36
C ASN A 341 6.95 14.00 -30.68
N LEU A 342 6.52 12.64 -30.52
CA LEU A 342 5.26 12.37 -29.81
C LEU A 342 5.52 11.70 -28.45
N GLU A 343 4.67 12.05 -27.59
CA GLU A 343 4.77 11.34 -26.29
C GLU A 343 4.14 9.95 -26.38
N ALA A 344 4.72 9.07 -27.14
CA ALA A 344 4.21 7.69 -27.29
C ALA A 344 5.32 6.68 -26.96
N TRP A 345 5.07 5.84 -25.82
CA TRP A 345 6.07 4.81 -25.43
C TRP A 345 5.44 3.42 -25.56
N PHE A 346 5.88 2.73 -26.58
CA PHE A 346 5.30 1.38 -26.79
C PHE A 346 6.21 0.31 -26.17
N THR A 347 5.59 -0.82 -25.88
CA THR A 347 6.42 -1.94 -25.37
C THR A 347 7.45 -2.36 -26.44
N ARG A 348 8.54 -2.86 -25.90
CA ARG A 348 9.63 -3.25 -26.83
C ARG A 348 9.11 -4.23 -27.89
N GLY A 349 8.28 -5.11 -27.45
CA GLY A 349 7.69 -6.07 -28.42
C GLY A 349 6.95 -5.36 -29.55
N PHE A 350 6.29 -4.34 -29.22
CA PHE A 350 5.50 -3.62 -30.24
C PHE A 350 6.42 -2.86 -31.21
N TYR A 351 7.60 -2.25 -30.74
CA TYR A 351 8.58 -1.62 -31.65
C TYR A 351 9.17 -2.65 -32.62
N LYS A 352 9.37 -3.82 -32.06
CA LYS A 352 9.96 -4.87 -32.93
C LYS A 352 8.96 -5.27 -34.03
N HIS A 353 7.69 -5.25 -33.67
CA HIS A 353 6.72 -5.53 -34.75
C HIS A 353 6.74 -4.44 -35.83
N MET A 354 6.96 -3.15 -35.38
CA MET A 354 7.04 -2.05 -36.38
C MET A 354 8.25 -2.23 -37.30
N LEU A 355 9.32 -2.88 -36.70
CA LEU A 355 10.57 -3.03 -37.48
C LEU A 355 10.56 -4.35 -38.26
N GLY A 356 9.49 -5.15 -38.08
CA GLY A 356 9.43 -6.47 -38.74
C GLY A 356 10.36 -7.50 -38.09
N LYS A 357 10.70 -7.30 -36.80
CA LYS A 357 11.61 -8.26 -36.09
C LYS A 357 10.76 -9.18 -35.21
N LYS A 358 11.35 -10.39 -34.96
CA LYS A 358 10.62 -11.38 -34.13
C LYS A 358 10.77 -11.05 -32.64
N VAL A 359 9.61 -11.28 -31.88
CA VAL A 359 9.64 -10.98 -30.43
C VAL A 359 10.16 -12.22 -29.68
N ILE A 360 10.96 -11.95 -28.65
CA ILE A 360 11.51 -13.10 -27.87
C ILE A 360 10.93 -13.03 -26.45
N ALA A 361 11.03 -14.16 -25.66
CA ALA A 361 10.44 -14.28 -24.31
C ALA A 361 10.95 -13.17 -23.38
N ALA A 362 12.21 -12.74 -23.59
CA ALA A 362 12.77 -11.68 -22.70
C ALA A 362 12.00 -10.36 -22.86
N ASP A 363 11.35 -10.22 -23.99
CA ASP A 363 10.60 -8.97 -24.23
C ASP A 363 9.34 -8.90 -23.36
N LEU A 364 8.91 -10.08 -22.82
CA LEU A 364 7.72 -10.12 -21.96
C LEU A 364 7.97 -9.41 -20.62
N GLU A 365 9.26 -9.35 -20.30
CA GLU A 365 9.59 -8.68 -19.02
C GLU A 365 9.12 -7.22 -19.02
N ALA A 366 9.33 -6.60 -20.24
CA ALA A 366 8.92 -5.18 -20.31
C ALA A 366 7.39 -5.06 -20.37
N PHE A 367 6.67 -6.09 -20.81
CA PHE A 367 5.20 -6.05 -20.94
C PHE A 367 4.53 -6.51 -19.64
N ASP A 368 4.97 -7.67 -18.96
CA ASP A 368 4.40 -8.21 -17.70
C ASP A 368 5.51 -8.89 -16.88
N PRO A 369 6.15 -8.02 -15.99
CA PRO A 369 7.33 -8.49 -15.24
C PRO A 369 6.97 -9.64 -14.29
N GLU A 370 5.73 -9.53 -13.71
CA GLU A 370 5.33 -10.59 -12.77
C GLU A 370 5.14 -11.93 -13.50
N TYR A 371 4.46 -11.84 -14.62
CA TYR A 371 4.23 -13.09 -15.39
C TYR A 371 5.55 -13.64 -15.94
N PHE A 372 6.40 -12.77 -16.43
CA PHE A 372 7.73 -13.21 -16.90
C PHE A 372 8.51 -13.90 -15.78
N SER A 373 8.39 -13.34 -14.51
CA SER A 373 9.11 -13.98 -13.39
C SER A 373 8.59 -15.41 -13.15
N ASN A 374 7.23 -15.54 -13.37
CA ASN A 374 6.67 -16.90 -13.21
C ASN A 374 7.18 -17.86 -14.29
N LEU A 375 7.27 -17.37 -15.51
CA LEU A 375 7.78 -18.23 -16.61
C LEU A 375 9.27 -18.52 -16.43
N LYS A 376 9.95 -17.45 -15.95
CA LYS A 376 11.40 -17.65 -15.69
C LYS A 376 11.61 -18.69 -14.58
N TRP A 377 10.78 -18.64 -13.57
CA TRP A 377 10.86 -19.64 -12.48
C TRP A 377 10.62 -21.06 -13.05
N MET A 378 9.62 -21.16 -13.97
CA MET A 378 9.34 -22.49 -14.57
C MET A 378 10.53 -23.00 -15.37
N LEU A 379 11.20 -21.98 -15.92
CA LEU A 379 12.36 -22.39 -16.73
C LEU A 379 13.50 -22.88 -15.83
N ASP A 380 13.57 -22.37 -14.59
CA ASP A 380 14.77 -22.67 -13.76
C ASP A 380 14.45 -23.80 -12.77
N ASN A 381 13.13 -24.20 -12.76
CA ASN A 381 12.81 -25.20 -11.72
C ASN A 381 12.05 -26.38 -12.35
N ASP A 382 12.11 -27.58 -11.56
CA ASP A 382 11.38 -28.79 -12.01
C ASP A 382 9.86 -28.62 -11.75
N ILE A 383 9.06 -28.88 -12.89
CA ILE A 383 7.62 -28.56 -12.74
C ILE A 383 6.82 -29.87 -12.65
N THR A 384 7.51 -31.07 -12.35
CA THR A 384 6.77 -32.36 -12.32
C THR A 384 5.84 -32.38 -11.09
N ASP A 385 4.49 -32.47 -11.13
CA ASP A 385 3.48 -32.65 -10.08
C ASP A 385 3.27 -31.36 -9.30
N ILE A 386 3.86 -30.26 -9.76
CA ILE A 386 3.75 -28.96 -9.06
C ILE A 386 2.71 -28.10 -9.80
N VAL A 387 2.70 -28.17 -11.15
CA VAL A 387 1.82 -27.27 -11.91
C VAL A 387 1.13 -28.10 -13.01
N GLU A 388 -0.30 -28.19 -12.96
CA GLU A 388 -1.04 -28.89 -14.03
C GLU A 388 -1.38 -27.91 -15.16
N LEU A 389 -0.29 -27.79 -16.18
CA LEU A 389 -0.52 -26.83 -17.28
C LEU A 389 -0.66 -27.60 -18.61
N TYR A 390 -1.50 -27.08 -19.47
CA TYR A 390 -1.65 -27.63 -20.84
C TYR A 390 -1.33 -26.53 -21.87
N PHE A 391 -1.00 -26.89 -23.13
CA PHE A 391 -0.60 -25.92 -24.19
C PHE A 391 -1.81 -25.14 -24.66
N CYS A 392 -2.60 -24.58 -23.60
CA CYS A 392 -3.70 -23.68 -23.95
C CYS A 392 -3.68 -22.46 -23.02
N ALA A 393 -4.23 -21.32 -23.57
CA ALA A 393 -4.26 -20.08 -22.78
C ALA A 393 -5.72 -19.76 -22.40
N GLU A 394 -5.82 -19.45 -21.05
CA GLU A 394 -7.18 -19.10 -20.58
C GLU A 394 -7.26 -17.59 -20.33
N SER A 395 -8.26 -16.99 -20.97
CA SER A 395 -8.42 -15.55 -20.71
C SER A 395 -9.87 -15.26 -20.30
N ASP A 396 -9.99 -14.52 -19.19
CA ASP A 396 -11.33 -14.09 -18.71
C ASP A 396 -11.76 -12.81 -19.45
N GLU A 397 -12.73 -12.99 -20.35
CA GLU A 397 -13.21 -11.81 -21.10
C GLU A 397 -14.64 -11.46 -20.66
N LEU A 398 -14.83 -10.28 -19.71
CA LEU A 398 -16.14 -9.77 -19.24
C LEU A 398 -16.94 -10.86 -18.54
N GLY A 399 -16.16 -11.80 -17.78
CA GLY A 399 -16.87 -12.79 -16.92
C GLY A 399 -17.06 -14.14 -17.64
N GLN A 400 -16.60 -14.19 -19.02
CA GLN A 400 -16.63 -15.49 -19.76
C GLN A 400 -15.20 -16.02 -19.97
N MET A 401 -14.97 -17.25 -19.56
CA MET A 401 -13.62 -17.86 -19.70
C MET A 401 -13.44 -18.39 -21.12
N LYS A 402 -12.53 -17.73 -21.83
CA LYS A 402 -12.17 -18.22 -23.19
C LYS A 402 -10.83 -18.97 -23.16
N VAL A 403 -10.90 -20.17 -23.75
CA VAL A 403 -9.66 -20.98 -23.77
C VAL A 403 -9.18 -21.08 -25.22
N VAL A 404 -7.93 -20.69 -25.45
CA VAL A 404 -7.32 -20.75 -26.80
C VAL A 404 -6.12 -21.71 -26.78
N ASP A 405 -6.21 -22.65 -27.89
CA ASP A 405 -5.07 -23.60 -27.98
C ASP A 405 -3.83 -22.89 -28.55
N LEU A 406 -2.67 -23.05 -27.78
CA LEU A 406 -1.41 -22.41 -28.27
C LEU A 406 -0.83 -23.21 -29.43
N LYS A 407 -1.19 -24.46 -29.56
CA LYS A 407 -0.86 -25.32 -30.71
C LYS A 407 -1.98 -26.35 -30.91
N PRO A 408 -1.95 -26.99 -32.16
CA PRO A 408 -3.06 -27.89 -32.47
C PRO A 408 -3.25 -28.96 -31.38
N ASN A 409 -4.43 -29.05 -30.80
CA ASN A 409 -4.82 -30.03 -29.76
C ASN A 409 -4.11 -29.73 -28.43
N GLY A 410 -3.87 -28.44 -28.13
CA GLY A 410 -3.07 -28.00 -26.96
C GLY A 410 -3.78 -28.33 -25.64
N ARG A 411 -5.07 -28.41 -25.66
CA ARG A 411 -5.83 -28.64 -24.40
C ARG A 411 -5.63 -30.08 -23.91
N SER A 412 -5.19 -30.89 -24.83
CA SER A 412 -4.98 -32.31 -24.45
C SER A 412 -3.48 -32.61 -24.29
N LEU A 413 -2.65 -31.53 -24.45
CA LEU A 413 -1.20 -31.81 -24.36
C LEU A 413 -0.64 -31.20 -23.07
N PRO A 414 -0.19 -32.01 -22.13
CA PRO A 414 0.34 -31.49 -20.87
C PRO A 414 1.77 -30.93 -21.04
N VAL A 415 1.93 -29.88 -20.18
CA VAL A 415 3.29 -29.27 -20.22
C VAL A 415 4.20 -30.07 -19.27
N THR A 416 5.32 -30.62 -19.89
CA THR A 416 6.32 -31.39 -19.12
C THR A 416 7.67 -30.66 -19.11
N ASN A 417 8.63 -31.15 -18.26
CA ASN A 417 9.97 -30.51 -18.20
C ASN A 417 10.68 -30.55 -19.56
N GLU A 418 10.21 -31.51 -20.46
CA GLU A 418 10.89 -31.64 -21.78
C GLU A 418 10.34 -30.63 -22.77
N ASN A 419 9.01 -30.24 -22.50
CA ASN A 419 8.44 -29.38 -23.54
C ASN A 419 8.09 -27.99 -22.97
N LYS A 420 8.56 -27.65 -21.75
CA LYS A 420 8.19 -26.38 -21.08
C LYS A 420 8.83 -25.18 -21.78
N TYR A 421 9.98 -25.40 -22.55
CA TYR A 421 10.58 -24.27 -23.30
C TYR A 421 9.65 -23.85 -24.45
N GLU A 422 9.17 -24.83 -25.07
CA GLU A 422 8.23 -24.55 -26.18
C GLU A 422 6.96 -23.86 -25.67
N TYR A 423 6.45 -24.31 -24.54
CA TYR A 423 5.23 -23.68 -23.96
C TYR A 423 5.49 -22.21 -23.63
N ILE A 424 6.66 -21.92 -23.04
CA ILE A 424 6.97 -20.54 -22.62
C ILE A 424 7.08 -19.65 -23.86
N GLN A 425 7.68 -20.17 -24.91
CA GLN A 425 7.79 -19.37 -26.15
C GLN A 425 6.41 -19.10 -26.75
N LEU A 426 5.57 -20.14 -26.80
CA LEU A 426 4.24 -19.97 -27.42
C LEU A 426 3.35 -19.08 -26.54
N MET A 427 3.53 -19.22 -25.28
CA MET A 427 2.73 -18.36 -24.38
C MET A 427 3.16 -16.89 -24.49
N SER A 428 4.52 -16.69 -24.52
CA SER A 428 5.01 -15.30 -24.68
C SER A 428 4.56 -14.71 -26.02
N GLU A 429 4.61 -15.54 -27.06
CA GLU A 429 4.18 -15.05 -28.39
C GLU A 429 2.67 -14.77 -28.40
N HIS A 430 1.90 -15.66 -27.79
CA HIS A 430 0.44 -15.45 -27.76
C HIS A 430 0.08 -14.14 -27.03
N LYS A 431 0.69 -13.81 -25.97
CA LYS A 431 0.32 -12.63 -25.16
C LYS A 431 0.76 -11.33 -25.85
N MET A 432 1.91 -11.36 -26.55
CA MET A 432 2.43 -10.07 -27.07
C MET A 432 2.04 -9.91 -28.55
N THR A 433 1.67 -11.08 -29.23
CA THR A 433 1.48 -10.93 -30.69
C THR A 433 0.12 -11.53 -31.07
N ASN A 434 -0.09 -12.77 -30.79
CA ASN A 434 -1.29 -13.45 -31.34
C ASN A 434 -2.58 -12.84 -30.79
N SER A 435 -2.59 -12.44 -29.56
CA SER A 435 -3.86 -11.96 -28.94
C SER A 435 -4.22 -10.57 -29.48
N VAL A 436 -3.29 -9.94 -30.18
CA VAL A 436 -3.61 -8.58 -30.67
C VAL A 436 -3.15 -8.46 -32.13
N ARG A 437 -3.07 -9.53 -32.89
CA ARG A 437 -2.52 -9.54 -34.26
C ARG A 437 -3.34 -8.61 -35.18
N GLN A 438 -4.65 -8.65 -35.01
CA GLN A 438 -5.45 -7.80 -35.92
C GLN A 438 -5.19 -6.31 -35.65
N GLN A 439 -4.95 -5.94 -34.42
CA GLN A 439 -4.64 -4.53 -34.07
C GLN A 439 -3.27 -4.11 -34.63
N ILE A 440 -2.28 -5.05 -34.52
CA ILE A 440 -0.92 -4.71 -34.99
C ILE A 440 -0.93 -4.54 -36.52
N ASP A 441 -1.69 -5.41 -37.16
CA ASP A 441 -1.71 -5.33 -38.65
C ASP A 441 -2.37 -4.03 -39.10
N ALA A 442 -3.49 -3.67 -38.46
CA ALA A 442 -4.17 -2.42 -38.84
C ALA A 442 -3.27 -1.20 -38.57
N PHE A 443 -2.59 -1.17 -37.45
CA PHE A 443 -1.66 -0.06 -37.12
C PHE A 443 -0.53 0.02 -38.14
N LEU A 444 0.10 -1.16 -38.50
CA LEU A 444 1.26 -1.15 -39.42
C LEU A 444 0.83 -0.73 -40.82
N LYS A 445 -0.41 -1.13 -41.14
CA LYS A 445 -0.89 -0.70 -42.46
C LYS A 445 -0.95 0.84 -42.54
N GLY A 446 -1.41 1.50 -41.54
CA GLY A 446 -1.46 2.98 -41.52
C GLY A 446 -0.05 3.60 -41.47
N LEU A 447 0.80 3.05 -40.70
CA LEU A 447 2.17 3.59 -40.55
C LEU A 447 2.94 3.49 -41.86
N HIS A 448 2.76 2.37 -42.51
CA HIS A 448 3.59 2.14 -43.72
C HIS A 448 3.03 2.92 -44.91
N GLU A 449 1.83 3.48 -44.77
CA GLU A 449 1.33 4.38 -45.83
C GLU A 449 2.12 5.70 -45.87
N ILE A 450 2.68 6.07 -44.71
CA ILE A 450 3.41 7.36 -44.63
C ILE A 450 4.92 7.10 -44.65
N VAL A 451 5.36 6.05 -43.87
CA VAL A 451 6.81 5.77 -43.81
C VAL A 451 7.04 4.34 -44.35
N PRO A 452 7.92 4.19 -45.28
CA PRO A 452 8.18 2.87 -45.85
C PRO A 452 8.91 1.94 -44.86
N PRO A 453 8.54 0.66 -44.87
CA PRO A 453 9.11 -0.31 -43.91
C PRO A 453 10.63 -0.46 -44.10
N GLU A 454 11.13 -0.21 -45.34
CA GLU A 454 12.57 -0.39 -45.59
C GLU A 454 13.39 0.70 -44.85
N LEU A 455 12.76 1.83 -44.71
CA LEU A 455 13.50 2.93 -44.04
C LEU A 455 13.45 2.76 -42.51
N LEU A 456 12.34 2.16 -42.05
CA LEU A 456 12.23 1.97 -40.58
C LEU A 456 13.17 0.86 -40.11
N SER A 457 13.47 -0.12 -41.05
CA SER A 457 14.29 -1.30 -40.68
C SER A 457 15.75 -0.91 -40.47
N LEU A 458 16.06 0.43 -40.75
CA LEU A 458 17.46 0.86 -40.54
C LEU A 458 17.77 1.04 -39.05
N PHE A 459 16.62 1.18 -38.35
CA PHE A 459 16.81 1.50 -36.92
C PHE A 459 16.56 0.25 -36.06
N ASP A 460 17.27 0.20 -34.87
CA ASP A 460 16.88 -0.83 -33.89
C ASP A 460 15.76 -0.30 -32.97
N ASP A 461 15.17 -1.20 -32.11
CA ASP A 461 13.97 -0.83 -31.32
C ASP A 461 14.26 0.37 -30.42
N LYS A 462 15.54 0.59 -29.88
CA LYS A 462 15.85 1.76 -29.01
C LYS A 462 15.94 3.04 -29.83
N GLU A 463 16.53 2.89 -30.99
CA GLU A 463 16.71 4.07 -31.86
C GLU A 463 15.36 4.54 -32.41
N LEU A 464 14.48 3.53 -32.73
CA LEU A 464 13.15 3.94 -33.22
C LEU A 464 12.36 4.65 -32.11
N GLU A 465 12.53 4.18 -30.91
CA GLU A 465 11.91 4.89 -29.78
C GLU A 465 12.40 6.34 -29.69
N LEU A 466 13.67 6.50 -29.87
CA LEU A 466 14.23 7.87 -29.78
C LEU A 466 13.73 8.74 -30.94
N LEU A 467 13.53 8.11 -32.03
CA LEU A 467 13.06 8.86 -33.21
C LEU A 467 11.62 9.33 -33.00
N ILE A 468 10.81 8.53 -32.29
CA ILE A 468 9.38 8.88 -32.10
C ILE A 468 9.22 9.74 -30.85
N SER A 469 10.05 9.53 -29.78
CA SER A 469 9.70 10.11 -28.46
C SER A 469 10.76 11.13 -28.04
N GLY A 470 11.97 11.33 -28.79
CA GLY A 470 13.01 12.32 -28.42
C GLY A 470 13.81 11.88 -27.18
N LEU A 471 14.93 12.82 -26.70
CA LEU A 471 15.81 12.46 -25.57
C LEU A 471 15.09 12.71 -24.23
N PRO A 472 15.24 11.81 -23.42
CA PRO A 472 14.52 11.89 -22.14
C PRO A 472 15.23 12.86 -21.16
N ASP A 473 16.56 13.24 -21.42
CA ASP A 473 17.27 14.04 -20.40
C ASP A 473 17.52 15.46 -20.96
N ILE A 474 17.16 16.51 -20.12
CA ILE A 474 17.43 17.93 -20.46
C ILE A 474 18.75 18.39 -19.85
N ASP A 475 19.72 18.54 -20.74
CA ASP A 475 21.07 18.96 -20.31
C ASP A 475 21.16 20.51 -20.24
N ILE A 476 21.32 21.06 -18.93
CA ILE A 476 21.23 22.52 -18.69
C ILE A 476 22.49 23.19 -19.25
N GLU A 477 23.55 22.41 -19.23
CA GLU A 477 24.78 23.01 -19.80
C GLU A 477 24.66 23.21 -21.31
N ASP A 478 24.02 22.21 -21.89
CA ASP A 478 23.78 22.32 -23.35
C ASP A 478 22.80 23.46 -23.65
N LEU A 479 21.72 23.66 -22.81
CA LEU A 479 20.76 24.76 -23.00
C LEU A 479 21.43 26.12 -22.79
N LYS A 480 22.29 26.20 -21.75
CA LYS A 480 23.02 27.46 -21.48
C LYS A 480 23.95 27.83 -22.64
N ALA A 481 24.62 26.80 -23.31
CA ALA A 481 25.57 27.06 -24.42
C ALA A 481 24.83 27.53 -25.67
N ASN A 482 23.55 27.23 -25.61
CA ASN A 482 22.80 27.57 -26.84
C ASN A 482 21.71 28.60 -26.52
N THR A 483 22.03 29.59 -25.53
CA THR A 483 21.06 30.64 -25.15
C THR A 483 21.68 32.01 -25.43
N GLU A 484 20.80 32.88 -26.02
CA GLU A 484 21.24 34.27 -26.25
C GLU A 484 20.53 35.22 -25.28
N TYR A 485 21.36 36.30 -24.76
CA TYR A 485 20.76 37.21 -23.76
C TYR A 485 20.58 38.59 -24.39
N HIS A 486 19.42 39.11 -24.16
CA HIS A 486 19.15 40.47 -24.67
C HIS A 486 18.81 41.40 -23.50
N ASN A 487 19.68 42.50 -23.38
CA ASN A 487 19.50 43.50 -22.30
C ASN A 487 19.74 42.90 -20.92
N TYR A 488 20.24 41.68 -20.88
CA TYR A 488 20.91 41.01 -19.76
C TYR A 488 22.32 40.57 -20.17
N THR A 489 23.25 40.63 -19.25
CA THR A 489 24.57 40.01 -19.52
C THR A 489 24.74 38.74 -18.67
N PRO A 490 25.59 37.80 -19.16
CA PRO A 490 25.78 36.55 -18.41
C PRO A 490 26.16 36.82 -16.94
N GLN A 491 26.64 38.12 -16.62
CA GLN A 491 27.07 38.40 -15.23
C GLN A 491 25.93 39.03 -14.43
N SER A 492 24.86 39.23 -15.04
CA SER A 492 23.70 39.76 -14.29
C SER A 492 23.24 38.79 -13.20
N ASP A 493 22.87 39.47 -12.01
CA ASP A 493 22.47 38.62 -10.85
C ASP A 493 21.28 37.72 -11.21
N GLN A 494 20.37 38.18 -12.07
CA GLN A 494 19.15 37.42 -12.42
C GLN A 494 19.52 36.23 -13.33
N ILE A 495 20.50 36.41 -14.23
CA ILE A 495 20.88 35.30 -15.16
C ILE A 495 21.68 34.24 -14.38
N GLN A 496 22.48 34.69 -13.39
CA GLN A 496 23.22 33.70 -12.58
C GLN A 496 22.26 32.91 -11.69
N TRP A 497 21.27 33.67 -11.16
CA TRP A 497 20.27 32.98 -10.32
C TRP A 497 19.42 32.02 -11.17
N PHE A 498 19.18 32.48 -12.42
CA PHE A 498 18.33 31.66 -13.31
C PHE A 498 18.98 30.31 -13.58
N TRP A 499 20.25 30.30 -13.90
CA TRP A 499 20.88 29.01 -14.24
C TRP A 499 21.15 28.19 -12.98
N LYS A 500 21.41 28.91 -11.90
CA LYS A 500 21.58 28.16 -10.63
C LYS A 500 20.28 27.46 -10.24
N VAL A 501 19.21 28.19 -10.34
CA VAL A 501 17.90 27.62 -9.94
C VAL A 501 17.53 26.50 -10.91
N LEU A 502 17.72 26.69 -12.25
CA LEU A 502 17.37 25.65 -13.23
C LEU A 502 18.24 24.40 -13.06
N SER A 503 19.49 24.55 -12.60
CA SER A 503 20.36 23.35 -12.36
C SER A 503 19.89 22.57 -11.13
N GLU A 504 19.21 23.27 -10.18
CA GLU A 504 18.72 22.58 -8.96
C GLU A 504 17.37 21.91 -9.22
N PHE A 505 16.74 22.32 -10.39
CA PHE A 505 15.44 21.70 -10.72
C PHE A 505 15.61 20.22 -11.01
N SER A 506 14.63 19.41 -10.62
CA SER A 506 14.58 18.00 -11.07
C SER A 506 14.36 17.89 -12.58
N GLN A 507 14.69 16.88 -13.21
CA GLN A 507 14.50 16.69 -14.66
C GLN A 507 13.05 16.98 -15.08
N GLU A 508 12.17 16.73 -14.25
CA GLU A 508 10.74 17.03 -14.49
C GLU A 508 10.47 18.53 -14.49
N GLN A 509 11.00 19.16 -13.50
CA GLN A 509 10.86 20.63 -13.44
C GLN A 509 11.56 21.31 -14.63
N ARG A 510 12.59 20.74 -15.12
CA ARG A 510 13.27 21.28 -16.32
C ARG A 510 12.41 21.05 -17.57
N ALA A 511 11.78 19.99 -17.61
CA ALA A 511 10.88 19.69 -18.76
C ALA A 511 9.68 20.64 -18.76
N TRP A 512 9.16 20.95 -17.51
CA TRP A 512 8.04 21.91 -17.43
C TRP A 512 8.47 23.29 -17.94
N PHE A 513 9.56 23.53 -17.50
CA PHE A 513 10.06 24.84 -17.95
C PHE A 513 10.27 24.86 -19.47
N LEU A 514 10.91 23.89 -19.92
CA LEU A 514 11.17 23.84 -21.37
C LEU A 514 9.87 23.88 -22.16
N GLN A 515 8.81 23.14 -21.69
CA GLN A 515 7.48 23.21 -22.33
C GLN A 515 6.92 24.64 -22.29
N PHE A 516 7.14 25.31 -21.22
CA PHE A 516 6.68 26.71 -21.09
C PHE A 516 7.45 27.63 -22.04
N ALA A 517 8.71 27.36 -22.17
CA ALA A 517 9.55 28.33 -22.91
C ALA A 517 9.58 27.99 -24.40
N THR A 518 9.41 26.67 -24.70
CA THR A 518 9.70 26.31 -26.11
C THR A 518 8.51 25.54 -26.68
N GLY A 519 7.48 25.24 -25.85
CA GLY A 519 6.30 24.53 -26.37
C GLY A 519 6.53 23.02 -26.48
N THR A 520 7.76 22.51 -26.16
CA THR A 520 8.03 21.05 -26.12
C THR A 520 8.74 20.70 -24.80
N SER A 521 8.39 19.59 -24.30
CA SER A 521 8.99 19.18 -23.01
C SER A 521 10.19 18.26 -23.24
N ARG A 522 10.54 18.17 -24.68
CA ARG A 522 11.69 17.29 -24.94
C ARG A 522 12.70 18.00 -25.86
N VAL A 523 13.85 17.33 -25.80
CA VAL A 523 14.94 17.96 -26.57
C VAL A 523 15.16 17.15 -27.86
N PRO A 524 15.28 17.87 -28.87
CA PRO A 524 15.61 17.16 -30.10
C PRO A 524 16.89 16.31 -29.95
N VAL A 525 16.90 15.34 -30.67
CA VAL A 525 18.04 14.40 -30.55
C VAL A 525 19.36 15.12 -30.77
N GLU A 526 19.41 16.34 -31.52
CA GLU A 526 20.66 17.11 -31.76
C GLU A 526 20.94 18.06 -30.58
N GLY A 527 20.13 17.95 -29.51
CA GLY A 527 20.29 18.84 -28.35
C GLY A 527 19.59 20.21 -28.60
N PHE A 528 19.92 21.28 -27.89
CA PHE A 528 19.16 22.54 -27.97
C PHE A 528 19.62 23.36 -29.20
N LYS A 529 20.70 22.78 -29.92
CA LYS A 529 21.10 23.41 -31.21
C LYS A 529 20.06 23.14 -32.29
N GLY A 530 19.37 22.11 -32.06
CA GLY A 530 18.41 21.70 -33.11
C GLY A 530 17.01 22.21 -32.81
N LEU A 531 16.90 23.27 -31.87
CA LEU A 531 15.56 23.80 -31.53
C LEU A 531 14.99 24.57 -32.73
N VAL A 532 13.76 24.19 -33.01
CA VAL A 532 13.20 24.79 -34.24
C VAL A 532 12.16 25.84 -33.83
N GLY A 533 12.30 27.11 -34.35
CA GLY A 533 11.32 28.20 -34.14
C GLY A 533 10.56 28.50 -35.43
N MET A 534 9.91 29.62 -35.56
CA MET A 534 9.02 30.03 -36.67
C MET A 534 9.77 30.05 -38.00
N ARG A 535 11.09 30.26 -38.12
CA ARG A 535 11.82 30.40 -39.39
C ARG A 535 12.83 29.26 -39.55
N GLY A 536 12.61 28.14 -38.75
CA GLY A 536 13.59 27.02 -38.83
C GLY A 536 14.44 26.94 -37.55
N PRO A 537 15.69 26.33 -37.67
CA PRO A 537 16.54 26.17 -36.49
C PRO A 537 16.86 27.53 -35.81
N GLN A 538 16.34 27.72 -34.59
CA GLN A 538 16.53 28.98 -33.85
C GLN A 538 16.93 28.67 -32.39
N LYS A 539 17.86 29.62 -31.83
CA LYS A 539 18.37 29.37 -30.45
C LYS A 539 17.38 29.92 -29.42
N PHE A 540 17.54 29.45 -28.14
CA PHE A 540 16.73 29.96 -27.01
C PHE A 540 17.22 31.34 -26.57
N CYS A 541 16.22 32.25 -26.39
CA CYS A 541 16.64 33.63 -26.05
C CYS A 541 15.98 34.06 -24.75
N ILE A 542 16.79 34.93 -23.85
CA ILE A 542 16.22 35.49 -22.60
C ILE A 542 16.28 37.02 -22.72
N HIS A 543 15.00 37.62 -22.58
CA HIS A 543 14.93 39.09 -22.66
C HIS A 543 14.55 39.67 -21.29
N LYS A 544 15.20 40.91 -21.08
CA LYS A 544 14.83 41.58 -19.82
C LYS A 544 13.45 42.21 -19.94
N ALA A 545 12.59 41.85 -18.93
CA ALA A 545 11.24 42.43 -18.91
C ALA A 545 11.09 43.33 -17.67
N PHE A 546 10.20 44.45 -17.78
CA PHE A 546 10.08 45.46 -16.71
C PHE A 546 8.85 45.14 -15.84
N GLY A 547 9.12 45.29 -14.40
CA GLY A 547 8.02 45.02 -13.43
C GLY A 547 8.34 43.78 -12.58
N PRO A 548 8.89 43.97 -11.32
CA PRO A 548 9.41 42.89 -10.46
C PRO A 548 8.27 42.01 -9.90
N GLU A 549 6.98 42.46 -10.15
CA GLU A 549 5.87 41.66 -9.61
C GLU A 549 5.24 40.80 -10.70
N ARG A 550 5.83 40.88 -12.01
CA ARG A 550 5.19 40.15 -13.12
C ARG A 550 5.83 38.76 -13.28
N LEU A 551 4.96 37.83 -13.73
CA LEU A 551 5.50 36.48 -14.03
C LEU A 551 6.28 36.50 -15.35
N PRO A 552 7.33 35.65 -15.46
CA PRO A 552 8.03 35.56 -16.75
C PRO A 552 7.08 35.16 -17.90
N SER A 553 7.28 35.75 -19.02
CA SER A 553 6.42 35.43 -20.18
C SER A 553 7.26 34.78 -21.30
N ALA A 554 6.54 33.72 -22.02
CA ALA A 554 7.30 33.01 -23.08
C ALA A 554 6.60 33.18 -24.43
N HIS A 555 7.41 33.34 -25.38
CA HIS A 555 6.93 33.29 -26.77
C HIS A 555 7.47 32.05 -27.48
N THR A 556 6.67 31.01 -27.40
CA THR A 556 7.12 29.63 -27.73
C THR A 556 7.46 29.53 -29.22
N CYS A 557 6.84 30.42 -30.12
CA CYS A 557 7.14 30.37 -31.56
C CYS A 557 8.53 30.90 -31.86
N PHE A 558 9.06 31.59 -30.86
CA PHE A 558 10.39 32.19 -31.12
C PHE A 558 11.40 31.66 -30.11
N ASN A 559 11.04 30.68 -29.34
CA ASN A 559 11.92 30.15 -28.27
C ASN A 559 12.52 31.26 -27.43
N GLN A 560 11.56 32.12 -27.02
CA GLN A 560 12.01 33.32 -26.28
C GLN A 560 11.31 33.37 -24.92
N LEU A 561 12.27 33.88 -23.83
CA LEU A 561 11.73 34.02 -22.47
C LEU A 561 11.97 35.47 -22.00
N ASP A 562 10.87 36.08 -21.70
CA ASP A 562 11.03 37.43 -21.08
C ASP A 562 11.10 37.31 -19.55
N LEU A 563 12.30 37.72 -19.02
CA LEU A 563 12.58 37.48 -17.58
C LEU A 563 12.65 38.84 -16.87
N PRO A 564 11.70 39.06 -15.85
CA PRO A 564 11.72 40.34 -15.11
C PRO A 564 12.94 40.42 -14.16
N ASP A 565 13.25 41.70 -13.76
CA ASP A 565 14.42 41.92 -12.88
C ASP A 565 14.02 41.69 -11.41
N TYR A 566 13.96 40.44 -10.99
CA TYR A 566 13.50 40.11 -9.62
C TYR A 566 14.56 40.50 -8.58
N PRO A 567 14.08 40.96 -7.40
CA PRO A 567 14.95 41.58 -6.40
C PRO A 567 15.75 40.53 -5.62
N SER A 568 15.29 39.22 -5.62
CA SER A 568 16.09 38.21 -4.88
C SER A 568 15.97 36.85 -5.60
N GLU A 569 16.97 35.97 -5.33
CA GLU A 569 16.99 34.60 -5.91
C GLU A 569 15.76 33.80 -5.48
N GLU A 570 15.22 34.02 -4.24
CA GLU A 570 14.07 33.25 -3.74
C GLU A 570 12.79 33.59 -4.52
N VAL A 571 12.72 34.90 -4.88
CA VAL A 571 11.50 35.32 -5.63
C VAL A 571 11.57 34.78 -7.06
N LEU A 572 12.81 34.81 -7.69
CA LEU A 572 12.98 34.24 -9.04
C LEU A 572 12.66 32.74 -9.05
N ARG A 573 13.08 32.07 -7.96
CA ARG A 573 12.81 30.62 -7.88
C ARG A 573 11.30 30.36 -7.78
N GLU A 574 10.67 31.15 -6.93
CA GLU A 574 9.22 30.96 -6.74
C GLU A 574 8.46 31.24 -8.05
N LYS A 575 8.94 32.28 -8.76
CA LYS A 575 8.21 32.67 -9.99
C LYS A 575 8.49 31.70 -11.13
N LEU A 576 9.79 31.21 -11.28
CA LEU A 576 10.13 30.19 -12.29
C LEU A 576 9.40 28.86 -12.01
N LEU A 577 9.20 28.56 -10.72
CA LEU A 577 8.44 27.33 -10.39
C LEU A 577 6.95 27.52 -10.72
N GLN A 578 6.54 28.78 -10.52
CA GLN A 578 5.13 29.07 -10.82
C GLN A 578 4.86 28.99 -12.34
N VAL A 579 5.83 29.55 -13.19
CA VAL A 579 5.62 29.50 -14.66
C VAL A 579 5.94 28.10 -15.19
N GLY A 580 6.99 27.46 -14.68
CA GLY A 580 7.26 26.04 -15.01
C GLY A 580 6.01 25.17 -14.79
N SER A 581 5.22 25.47 -13.80
CA SER A 581 3.99 24.70 -13.53
C SER A 581 2.91 24.99 -14.60
N LEU A 582 2.93 26.20 -15.27
CA LEU A 582 1.97 26.54 -16.34
C LEU A 582 2.30 25.80 -17.63
N GLY A 583 3.61 25.31 -17.94
CA GLY A 583 4.09 24.54 -19.10
C GLY A 583 3.86 23.04 -18.91
N LYS A 584 3.02 22.58 -17.98
CA LYS A 584 2.66 21.19 -17.66
C LYS A 584 1.66 20.66 -18.70
N PRO A 585 2.08 19.61 -19.69
CA PRO A 585 1.15 19.05 -20.68
C PRO A 585 -0.10 18.45 -20.02
N LEU A 586 -1.40 19.00 -20.41
CA LEU A 586 -2.75 18.61 -19.95
C LEU A 586 -3.09 17.17 -20.38
N SER A 587 -2.47 15.91 -19.96
CA SER A 587 -3.11 14.59 -20.09
C SER A 587 -3.55 14.08 -18.73
N PRO A 588 -4.72 13.13 -18.79
CA PRO A 588 -5.37 12.55 -17.61
C PRO A 588 -4.66 11.27 -17.14
N PRO A 589 -4.75 10.90 -15.70
CA PRO A 589 -4.01 10.17 -14.65
C PRO A 589 -4.35 8.67 -14.65
N PHE A 590 -3.33 7.67 -14.99
CA PHE A 590 -3.37 6.48 -14.12
C PHE A 590 -1.95 5.89 -14.02
N GLU A 591 -1.16 5.96 -12.85
CA GLU A 591 -0.62 5.23 -11.69
C GLU A 591 0.89 5.04 -11.84
N ASN A 592 1.68 5.56 -10.83
CA ASN A 592 2.36 5.26 -9.56
C ASN A 592 3.71 4.58 -9.81
N HIS A 593 4.87 5.40 -9.85
CA HIS A 593 5.92 5.59 -8.82
C HIS A 593 7.19 6.12 -9.47
N GLY A 594 7.41 7.40 -9.23
CA GLY A 594 8.46 7.85 -8.25
C GLY A 594 9.46 8.78 -8.93
N CYS A 595 8.98 9.88 -9.56
CA CYS A 595 9.68 11.16 -9.31
C CYS A 595 9.35 12.14 -10.44
N SER A 596 8.04 12.51 -10.75
CA SER A 596 7.48 13.74 -11.32
C SER A 596 6.11 14.04 -10.71
N ASN A 597 6.05 14.19 -9.33
CA ASN A 597 4.78 14.11 -8.59
C ASN A 597 4.55 15.40 -7.80
N GLN A 598 5.08 16.55 -8.18
CA GLN A 598 4.65 17.48 -7.08
C GLN A 598 3.61 18.47 -7.62
N ARG A 599 3.27 18.66 -8.94
CA ARG A 599 2.19 19.60 -9.38
C ARG A 599 0.96 18.80 -9.83
N GLN A 600 1.02 17.51 -10.42
CA GLN A 600 -0.09 16.53 -10.60
C GLN A 600 -0.52 15.96 -9.26
N GLN A 601 0.51 15.83 -8.27
CA GLN A 601 0.08 15.59 -6.86
C GLN A 601 -0.65 16.83 -6.30
N GLY A 602 -0.21 18.04 -6.83
CA GLY A 602 -0.84 19.27 -6.29
C GLY A 602 -2.23 19.51 -6.88
N LEU A 603 -2.49 19.18 -8.16
CA LEU A 603 -3.81 19.31 -8.81
C LEU A 603 -4.67 18.07 -8.55
N ILE A 604 -4.17 16.80 -8.53
CA ILE A 604 -4.85 15.60 -7.99
C ILE A 604 -5.05 15.75 -6.48
N GLU A 605 -4.05 16.34 -5.80
CA GLU A 605 -4.29 16.69 -4.38
C GLU A 605 -5.32 17.82 -4.27
N ALA A 606 -5.32 18.72 -5.29
CA ALA A 606 -6.29 19.83 -5.28
C ALA A 606 -7.67 19.32 -5.75
N LEU A 607 -7.79 18.38 -6.77
CA LEU A 607 -9.05 17.77 -7.22
C LEU A 607 -9.49 16.66 -6.25
N LEU A 608 -8.52 15.69 -5.72
CA LEU A 608 -8.83 14.81 -4.58
C LEU A 608 -9.17 15.61 -3.33
N SER A 609 -8.52 16.83 -3.19
CA SER A 609 -8.85 17.70 -2.04
C SER A 609 -10.20 18.39 -2.27
N GLU A 610 -10.83 18.33 -3.61
CA GLU A 610 -12.10 19.04 -3.87
C GLU A 610 -13.28 18.09 -3.73
N ASP A 611 -13.12 16.68 -3.78
CA ASP A 611 -14.26 15.73 -3.64
C ASP A 611 -14.51 15.41 -2.16
N GLY A 612 -15.76 15.76 -1.74
CA GLY A 612 -16.19 15.62 -0.33
C GLY A 612 -15.83 16.85 0.50
N PHE A 613 -16.35 16.86 1.63
CA PHE A 613 -16.10 18.01 2.54
C PHE A 613 -15.28 17.57 3.76
N SER A 614 -14.27 18.49 4.06
CA SER A 614 -13.58 18.21 5.35
C SER A 614 -14.51 18.51 6.53
N ALA A 615 -14.15 18.01 7.73
CA ALA A 615 -14.97 18.26 8.93
C ALA A 615 -15.08 19.78 9.21
N ASP A 616 -13.96 20.52 8.91
CA ASP A 616 -14.00 21.98 9.16
C ASP A 616 -14.96 22.66 8.18
N ASP A 617 -14.99 22.10 6.88
CA ASP A 617 -15.95 22.68 5.90
C ASP A 617 -17.39 22.49 6.38
N ILE A 618 -17.66 21.43 7.05
CA ILE A 618 -19.06 21.11 7.44
C ILE A 618 -19.37 21.80 8.77
N PHE A 619 -18.37 21.74 9.72
CA PHE A 619 -18.72 22.18 11.09
C PHE A 619 -18.14 23.57 11.34
N GLY A 620 -17.09 24.15 10.52
CA GLY A 620 -16.24 25.34 10.75
C GLY A 620 -16.94 26.61 10.24
N SER A 621 -18.04 26.59 9.42
CA SER A 621 -18.55 27.84 8.80
C SER A 621 -19.44 28.59 9.81
N SER A 622 -18.85 29.50 10.60
CA SER A 622 -19.56 30.45 11.47
C SER A 622 -20.85 30.97 10.82
N THR A 623 -21.18 30.44 9.49
CA THR A 623 -22.40 30.88 8.77
C THR A 623 -23.33 29.68 8.57
N SER A 624 -22.98 28.38 8.93
CA SER A 624 -23.88 27.23 8.70
C SER A 624 -24.84 27.09 9.89
N MET A 625 -25.99 27.73 9.91
CA MET A 625 -27.12 27.68 10.86
C MET A 625 -27.56 26.23 11.11
N SER A 626 -26.63 25.17 10.78
CA SER A 626 -27.26 23.83 10.89
C SER A 626 -26.45 22.92 11.83
N GLY A 627 -27.15 22.17 12.83
CA GLY A 627 -26.63 21.05 13.64
C GLY A 627 -26.80 19.71 12.93
N TYR A 628 -25.65 18.93 12.96
CA TYR A 628 -25.74 17.64 12.24
C TYR A 628 -25.62 16.47 13.23
N THR A 629 -26.41 15.38 12.94
CA THR A 629 -26.27 14.11 13.69
C THR A 629 -25.54 13.07 12.85
N TYR A 630 -25.37 11.85 13.37
CA TYR A 630 -24.52 10.86 12.66
C TYR A 630 -25.14 10.48 11.32
N ASP A 631 -26.46 10.46 11.20
CA ASP A 631 -27.10 9.99 9.95
C ASP A 631 -27.00 11.06 8.85
N ASP A 632 -26.71 12.27 9.30
CA ASP A 632 -26.62 13.37 8.30
C ASP A 632 -25.28 13.32 7.55
N LEU A 633 -24.42 12.42 8.07
CA LEU A 633 -23.08 12.43 7.47
C LEU A 633 -22.72 11.02 6.98
N ILE A 634 -21.87 11.01 5.93
CA ILE A 634 -21.28 9.71 5.53
C ILE A 634 -19.81 9.94 5.19
N CYS A 635 -18.97 8.97 5.71
CA CYS A 635 -17.53 9.09 5.38
C CYS A 635 -17.26 8.58 3.96
N LEU A 636 -16.47 9.39 3.23
CA LEU A 636 -16.11 8.90 1.88
C LEU A 636 -15.01 7.85 1.95
N PRO A 637 -15.13 6.85 1.07
CA PRO A 637 -14.11 5.78 1.11
C PRO A 637 -12.73 6.30 0.69
N GLY A 638 -11.68 5.61 1.32
CA GLY A 638 -10.29 5.99 0.97
C GLY A 638 -9.57 4.82 0.29
N HIS A 639 -8.24 4.94 0.13
CA HIS A 639 -7.45 3.87 -0.53
C HIS A 639 -7.17 2.72 0.45
N ILE A 640 -7.37 1.44 -0.11
CA ILE A 640 -7.19 0.27 0.79
C ILE A 640 -6.02 -0.58 0.25
N ASN A 641 -5.02 -0.77 1.06
CA ASN A 641 -3.90 -1.67 0.66
C ASN A 641 -3.59 -2.66 1.79
N PHE A 642 -4.55 -2.91 2.72
CA PHE A 642 -4.36 -3.85 3.84
C PHE A 642 -5.66 -4.64 4.05
N GLY A 643 -5.50 -5.82 4.69
CA GLY A 643 -6.68 -6.64 5.01
C GLY A 643 -7.42 -6.13 6.26
N VAL A 644 -8.68 -6.61 6.46
CA VAL A 644 -9.56 -6.14 7.57
C VAL A 644 -8.94 -6.56 8.91
N HIS A 645 -8.20 -7.65 8.96
CA HIS A 645 -7.65 -8.13 10.26
C HIS A 645 -6.46 -7.27 10.69
N ASP A 646 -6.00 -6.49 9.71
CA ASP A 646 -4.83 -5.64 10.04
C ASP A 646 -5.29 -4.36 10.74
N VAL A 647 -6.62 -4.12 10.84
CA VAL A 647 -7.11 -2.87 11.45
C VAL A 647 -7.09 -3.02 12.97
N ASN A 648 -6.39 -2.03 13.66
CA ASN A 648 -6.27 -2.01 15.12
C ASN A 648 -7.31 -1.03 15.71
N LEU A 649 -8.13 -1.58 16.58
CA LEU A 649 -9.22 -0.73 17.10
C LEU A 649 -8.89 -0.24 18.51
N SER A 650 -7.70 -0.41 18.92
CA SER A 650 -7.35 0.07 20.27
C SER A 650 -7.60 1.57 20.37
N SER A 651 -8.30 1.95 21.49
CA SER A 651 -8.64 3.37 21.67
C SER A 651 -8.55 3.75 23.15
N ARG A 652 -8.68 5.12 23.31
CA ARG A 652 -8.46 5.59 24.70
C ARG A 652 -9.80 5.88 25.38
N PHE A 653 -10.02 5.19 26.48
CA PHE A 653 -11.19 5.49 27.33
C PHE A 653 -10.91 6.71 28.21
N SER A 654 -9.65 6.85 28.74
CA SER A 654 -9.10 8.01 29.49
C SER A 654 -7.62 8.18 29.15
N LYS A 655 -6.97 9.12 29.79
CA LYS A 655 -5.54 9.35 29.49
C LYS A 655 -4.69 8.12 29.82
N LYS A 656 -5.21 7.32 30.73
CA LYS A 656 -4.33 6.22 31.18
C LYS A 656 -4.91 4.86 30.77
N ILE A 657 -6.14 4.98 30.40
CA ILE A 657 -6.74 3.65 30.17
C ILE A 657 -6.99 3.50 28.66
N HIS A 658 -6.53 2.25 28.20
CA HIS A 658 -6.73 1.97 26.76
C HIS A 658 -7.66 0.75 26.60
N LEU A 659 -8.47 0.94 25.60
CA LEU A 659 -9.35 -0.21 25.31
C LEU A 659 -8.93 -0.91 24.02
N LYS A 660 -9.33 -2.20 23.98
CA LYS A 660 -9.01 -2.93 22.73
C LYS A 660 -10.08 -2.70 21.68
N THR A 661 -11.26 -2.37 22.13
CA THR A 661 -12.33 -1.96 21.20
C THR A 661 -13.01 -0.69 21.75
N PRO A 662 -13.42 0.21 20.91
CA PRO A 662 -13.94 1.50 21.38
C PRO A 662 -15.44 1.44 21.73
N ILE A 663 -15.80 0.40 22.47
CA ILE A 663 -17.23 0.27 22.82
C ILE A 663 -17.33 0.28 24.36
N VAL A 664 -18.24 1.18 24.79
CA VAL A 664 -18.43 1.32 26.25
C VAL A 664 -19.93 1.20 26.54
N SER A 665 -20.26 0.35 27.67
CA SER A 665 -21.69 0.24 28.01
C SER A 665 -22.11 1.38 28.94
N SER A 666 -23.34 1.89 28.64
CA SER A 666 -23.83 3.09 29.36
C SER A 666 -24.21 2.73 30.79
N PRO A 667 -24.01 3.65 31.76
CA PRO A 667 -24.36 3.41 33.17
C PRO A 667 -25.86 3.57 33.42
N MET A 668 -26.64 2.63 32.89
CA MET A 668 -28.11 2.65 33.09
C MET A 668 -28.55 1.32 33.75
N ASP A 669 -29.58 1.45 34.62
CA ASP A 669 -29.98 0.25 35.39
C ASP A 669 -30.61 -0.80 34.48
N THR A 670 -30.75 -0.48 33.21
CA THR A 670 -31.26 -1.51 32.28
C THR A 670 -30.16 -1.91 31.29
N VAL A 671 -28.94 -1.46 31.57
CA VAL A 671 -27.88 -1.85 30.60
C VAL A 671 -26.69 -2.44 31.37
N THR A 672 -26.17 -1.63 32.41
CA THR A 672 -24.86 -2.13 32.86
C THR A 672 -24.90 -2.41 34.36
N GLU A 673 -24.75 -3.73 34.76
CA GLU A 673 -24.34 -4.22 36.10
C GLU A 673 -23.15 -5.18 35.94
N SER A 674 -22.86 -5.97 36.88
CA SER A 674 -21.57 -6.72 36.86
C SER A 674 -21.51 -7.69 35.68
N ASN A 675 -22.68 -8.32 35.29
CA ASN A 675 -22.61 -9.28 34.17
C ASN A 675 -22.23 -8.58 32.86
N MET A 676 -22.91 -7.47 32.60
CA MET A 676 -22.56 -6.71 31.37
C MET A 676 -21.12 -6.17 31.46
N ALA A 677 -20.74 -5.62 32.59
CA ALA A 677 -19.38 -5.06 32.73
C ALA A 677 -18.31 -6.15 32.53
N ILE A 678 -18.57 -7.31 33.01
CA ILE A 678 -17.59 -8.41 32.86
C ILE A 678 -17.51 -8.81 31.39
N ALA A 679 -18.68 -8.96 30.83
CA ALA A 679 -18.68 -9.39 29.41
C ALA A 679 -18.03 -8.35 28.51
N MET A 680 -18.30 -7.11 28.73
CA MET A 680 -17.67 -6.05 27.92
C MET A 680 -16.15 -6.04 28.08
N ALA A 681 -15.73 -6.12 29.36
CA ALA A 681 -14.26 -6.11 29.58
C ALA A 681 -13.61 -7.32 28.90
N LEU A 682 -14.25 -8.47 28.90
CA LEU A 682 -13.66 -9.68 28.28
C LEU A 682 -13.57 -9.51 26.76
N GLU A 683 -14.52 -8.76 26.21
CA GLU A 683 -14.53 -8.64 24.74
C GLU A 683 -13.73 -7.42 24.28
N GLY A 684 -13.03 -6.76 25.31
CA GLY A 684 -12.06 -5.74 24.81
C GLY A 684 -12.59 -4.33 25.04
N GLY A 685 -13.90 -4.20 25.51
CA GLY A 685 -14.46 -2.89 25.89
C GLY A 685 -14.42 -2.67 27.41
N ILE A 686 -15.36 -1.76 27.88
CA ILE A 686 -15.42 -1.52 29.34
C ILE A 686 -16.87 -1.18 29.71
N GLY A 687 -17.30 -1.69 30.87
CA GLY A 687 -18.68 -1.40 31.34
C GLY A 687 -18.66 -0.35 32.47
N VAL A 688 -19.75 0.57 32.37
CA VAL A 688 -19.86 1.57 33.45
C VAL A 688 -21.09 1.26 34.31
N ILE A 689 -20.76 0.99 35.61
CA ILE A 689 -21.86 0.56 36.50
C ILE A 689 -22.68 1.79 36.92
N HIS A 690 -24.01 1.70 36.87
CA HIS A 690 -24.91 2.85 37.10
C HIS A 690 -25.02 3.15 38.60
N THR A 691 -25.52 4.30 38.92
CA THR A 691 -25.53 4.78 40.33
C THR A 691 -26.90 4.56 40.95
N ASN A 692 -27.90 4.07 40.20
CA ASN A 692 -29.24 3.83 40.78
C ASN A 692 -29.24 2.58 41.68
N LEU A 693 -28.24 2.46 42.55
CA LEU A 693 -28.04 1.45 43.61
C LEU A 693 -27.55 2.15 44.88
N SER A 694 -27.85 1.41 45.96
CA SER A 694 -27.18 1.95 47.18
C SER A 694 -25.66 1.91 47.04
N VAL A 695 -24.91 2.72 47.86
CA VAL A 695 -23.42 2.79 47.78
C VAL A 695 -22.84 1.38 47.96
N GLU A 696 -23.44 0.63 48.84
CA GLU A 696 -22.89 -0.72 49.13
C GLU A 696 -23.17 -1.67 47.95
N ALA A 697 -24.35 -1.54 47.46
CA ALA A 697 -24.71 -2.45 46.35
C ALA A 697 -23.86 -2.15 45.10
N GLN A 698 -23.73 -0.88 44.81
CA GLN A 698 -22.86 -0.53 43.65
C GLN A 698 -21.43 -1.00 43.86
N ALA A 699 -20.85 -0.83 45.06
CA ALA A 699 -19.48 -1.35 45.37
C ALA A 699 -19.42 -2.86 45.22
N ALA A 700 -20.50 -3.49 45.61
CA ALA A 700 -20.50 -4.98 45.47
C ALA A 700 -20.45 -5.38 43.99
N GLU A 701 -21.17 -4.64 43.12
CA GLU A 701 -21.11 -4.94 41.67
C GLU A 701 -19.69 -4.77 41.13
N VAL A 702 -19.04 -3.70 41.57
CA VAL A 702 -17.65 -3.48 41.12
C VAL A 702 -16.75 -4.63 41.61
N GLN A 703 -16.99 -4.99 42.80
CA GLN A 703 -16.16 -6.09 43.35
C GLN A 703 -16.39 -7.38 42.58
N ARG A 704 -17.59 -7.59 42.25
CA ARG A 704 -17.88 -8.83 41.49
C ARG A 704 -17.12 -8.83 40.16
N VAL A 705 -17.02 -7.68 39.48
CA VAL A 705 -16.29 -7.62 38.20
C VAL A 705 -14.80 -7.84 38.44
N LYS A 706 -14.31 -7.25 39.43
CA LYS A 706 -12.85 -7.35 39.68
C LYS A 706 -12.47 -8.74 40.16
N LYS A 707 -13.47 -9.32 40.73
CA LYS A 707 -13.15 -10.67 41.26
C LYS A 707 -13.36 -11.73 40.18
N TYR A 708 -13.95 -11.20 39.11
CA TYR A 708 -14.21 -12.12 37.99
C TYR A 708 -12.92 -12.51 37.28
N LYS A 709 -12.02 -13.32 37.87
CA LYS A 709 -10.75 -14.09 37.87
C LYS A 709 -9.95 -13.85 36.59
N ALA A 710 -8.78 -12.83 36.55
CA ALA A 710 -7.56 -12.80 35.70
C ALA A 710 -6.34 -13.26 36.51
N ALA A 711 -5.80 -14.50 36.35
CA ALA A 711 -4.46 -15.07 36.65
C ALA A 711 -3.54 -14.04 37.30
N ARG A 712 -3.47 -13.93 38.69
CA ARG A 712 -2.48 -13.11 39.43
C ARG A 712 -1.04 -13.61 39.18
N ALA A 713 -0.11 -12.80 38.59
CA ALA A 713 1.37 -12.92 38.69
C ALA A 713 1.86 -12.29 40.01
N ALA A 714 2.29 -13.05 40.96
CA ALA A 714 3.24 -13.18 42.09
C ALA A 714 3.91 -11.85 42.40
N GLU A 715 3.24 -10.68 42.65
CA GLU A 715 4.01 -9.78 43.55
C GLU A 715 3.23 -8.48 43.77
N GLY A 716 1.96 -8.45 44.47
CA GLY A 716 1.42 -7.23 45.12
C GLY A 716 0.76 -7.57 46.46
N PRO A 717 0.67 -6.38 47.52
CA PRO A 717 0.16 -6.62 48.88
C PRO A 717 -1.25 -7.26 48.84
N PRO A 718 -1.43 -8.39 49.60
CA PRO A 718 -2.61 -9.26 49.76
C PRO A 718 -3.89 -8.44 50.02
N CYS A 719 -4.81 -8.30 49.00
CA CYS A 719 -6.20 -8.03 49.42
C CYS A 719 -6.69 -9.09 50.42
N PRO A 720 -7.00 -8.79 51.58
CA PRO A 720 -7.45 -9.64 52.71
C PRO A 720 -8.64 -10.52 52.32
N ASP A 721 -9.07 -10.54 50.92
CA ASP A 721 -10.26 -11.38 50.69
C ASP A 721 -10.08 -12.21 49.41
N ALA A 722 -8.84 -12.41 48.88
CA ALA A 722 -8.75 -13.03 47.54
C ALA A 722 -7.83 -14.27 47.62
N GLU A 723 -8.35 -15.40 48.33
CA GLU A 723 -8.14 -16.85 48.16
C GLU A 723 -8.52 -17.57 49.45
N VAL A 724 -9.84 -17.78 49.57
CA VAL A 724 -10.39 -18.36 50.83
C VAL A 724 -9.79 -19.76 51.03
N CYS A 725 -8.82 -19.83 52.06
CA CYS A 725 -8.25 -21.12 52.48
C CYS A 725 -9.15 -21.78 53.54
N VAL A 726 -9.18 -23.08 53.39
CA VAL A 726 -10.04 -23.77 54.38
C VAL A 726 -9.17 -24.65 55.28
N PRO A 727 -9.56 -24.74 56.61
CA PRO A 727 -8.80 -25.60 57.53
C PRO A 727 -9.16 -27.09 57.35
N PRO A 728 -8.30 -27.95 57.72
CA PRO A 728 -8.54 -29.39 57.52
C PRO A 728 -9.71 -29.90 58.38
N THR A 729 -10.11 -29.10 59.39
CA THR A 729 -11.16 -29.57 60.31
C THR A 729 -12.55 -29.20 59.77
N MET A 730 -12.53 -28.39 58.67
CA MET A 730 -13.83 -27.95 58.12
C MET A 730 -14.56 -29.13 57.48
N THR A 731 -15.94 -29.20 57.71
CA THR A 731 -16.72 -30.33 57.15
C THR A 731 -17.18 -30.02 55.72
N LEU A 732 -17.69 -31.06 55.01
CA LEU A 732 -18.15 -30.88 53.61
C LEU A 732 -19.43 -30.02 53.57
N GLU A 733 -20.19 -30.09 54.64
CA GLU A 733 -21.41 -29.25 54.70
C GLU A 733 -21.04 -27.77 54.74
N GLU A 734 -20.07 -27.50 55.57
CA GLU A 734 -19.61 -26.10 55.64
C GLU A 734 -18.94 -25.66 54.34
N LEU A 735 -18.27 -26.57 53.79
CA LEU A 735 -17.61 -26.25 52.50
C LEU A 735 -18.67 -26.02 51.42
N ASP A 736 -19.83 -26.81 51.36
CA ASP A 736 -20.92 -26.61 50.37
C ASP A 736 -21.55 -25.22 50.55
N GLU A 737 -21.68 -24.83 51.81
CA GLU A 737 -22.23 -23.46 52.03
C GLU A 737 -21.28 -22.39 51.49
N LEU A 738 -20.01 -22.71 51.75
CA LEU A 738 -19.01 -21.76 51.25
C LEU A 738 -18.97 -21.75 49.72
N LYS A 739 -19.18 -22.91 49.08
CA LYS A 739 -19.22 -22.99 47.61
C LYS A 739 -20.41 -22.20 47.06
N ASN A 740 -21.53 -22.34 47.75
CA ASN A 740 -22.75 -21.64 47.28
C ASN A 740 -22.61 -20.12 47.42
N ARG A 741 -21.83 -19.80 48.42
CA ARG A 741 -21.66 -18.34 48.64
C ARG A 741 -20.65 -17.75 47.66
N LEU A 742 -19.52 -18.49 47.39
CA LEU A 742 -18.38 -17.88 46.67
C LEU A 742 -18.44 -18.27 45.19
N GLY A 743 -19.24 -19.44 44.91
CA GLY A 743 -19.51 -19.74 43.48
C GLY A 743 -18.33 -20.45 42.80
N PHE A 744 -17.17 -20.93 43.54
CA PHE A 744 -16.14 -21.80 42.91
C PHE A 744 -15.85 -22.99 43.84
N THR A 745 -15.21 -24.04 43.28
CA THR A 745 -15.30 -25.37 43.94
C THR A 745 -13.89 -25.87 44.26
N GLY A 746 -12.91 -24.88 44.05
CA GLY A 746 -11.52 -25.34 44.37
C GLY A 746 -10.92 -24.50 45.51
N PHE A 747 -10.52 -25.31 46.68
CA PHE A 747 -9.98 -24.54 47.82
C PHE A 747 -8.69 -25.18 48.33
N PRO A 748 -7.65 -24.24 48.55
CA PRO A 748 -6.45 -24.78 49.23
C PRO A 748 -6.71 -25.02 50.73
N VAL A 749 -6.20 -26.23 51.15
CA VAL A 749 -6.34 -26.52 52.58
C VAL A 749 -5.02 -26.21 53.31
N THR A 750 -5.16 -25.19 54.26
CA THR A 750 -3.95 -24.82 55.03
C THR A 750 -4.14 -25.15 56.50
N GLU A 751 -3.06 -25.18 57.24
CA GLU A 751 -3.13 -25.58 58.67
C GLU A 751 -4.08 -24.67 59.45
N SER A 752 -4.05 -23.48 59.15
CA SER A 752 -4.83 -22.52 59.97
C SER A 752 -6.06 -22.04 59.21
N GLY A 753 -6.18 -22.51 57.89
CA GLY A 753 -7.35 -22.05 57.09
C GLY A 753 -7.15 -20.64 56.54
N ARG A 754 -5.87 -20.09 56.71
CA ARG A 754 -5.65 -18.71 56.22
C ARG A 754 -4.50 -18.71 55.21
N MET A 755 -4.47 -17.62 54.39
CA MET A 755 -3.35 -17.42 53.43
C MET A 755 -2.03 -17.14 54.18
N GLY A 756 -0.85 -17.74 53.65
CA GLY A 756 0.45 -17.51 54.36
C GLY A 756 0.76 -18.62 55.36
N ALA A 757 -0.25 -19.60 55.52
CA ALA A 757 0.00 -20.77 56.39
C ALA A 757 0.41 -21.98 55.55
N LYS A 758 0.97 -22.98 56.26
CA LYS A 758 1.52 -24.14 55.53
C LYS A 758 0.41 -24.86 54.75
N LEU A 759 0.67 -25.03 53.43
CA LEU A 759 -0.31 -25.71 52.56
C LEU A 759 -0.29 -27.22 52.79
N LEU A 760 -1.50 -27.77 53.20
CA LEU A 760 -1.59 -29.22 53.49
C LEU A 760 -2.15 -29.98 52.29
N GLY A 761 -2.93 -29.32 51.43
CA GLY A 761 -3.50 -30.04 50.27
C GLY A 761 -4.55 -29.17 49.57
N LEU A 762 -5.28 -29.81 48.62
CA LEU A 762 -6.27 -29.06 47.81
C LEU A 762 -7.56 -29.89 47.72
N VAL A 763 -8.69 -29.14 47.81
CA VAL A 763 -9.98 -29.85 47.66
C VAL A 763 -10.71 -29.24 46.46
N THR A 764 -11.14 -30.16 45.53
CA THR A 764 -11.87 -29.69 44.33
C THR A 764 -13.24 -30.35 44.26
N LYS A 765 -14.00 -29.93 43.24
CA LYS A 765 -15.37 -30.48 43.07
C LYS A 765 -15.34 -32.01 42.96
N ARG A 766 -14.37 -32.57 42.40
CA ARG A 766 -14.29 -34.04 42.19
C ARG A 766 -14.08 -34.78 43.50
N ASP A 767 -13.51 -34.06 44.40
CA ASP A 767 -13.20 -34.73 45.70
C ASP A 767 -14.44 -34.77 46.60
N CYS A 768 -15.39 -33.84 46.22
CA CYS A 768 -16.48 -33.70 47.21
C CYS A 768 -17.78 -34.25 46.63
N ASP A 769 -18.04 -34.43 45.23
CA ASP A 769 -19.36 -34.62 44.60
C ASP A 769 -19.91 -36.01 44.93
N PHE A 770 -18.96 -36.92 45.25
CA PHE A 770 -19.56 -38.28 45.36
C PHE A 770 -19.48 -38.74 46.81
N VAL A 771 -19.26 -37.78 47.73
CA VAL A 771 -19.24 -38.18 49.16
C VAL A 771 -20.64 -37.94 49.73
N GLU A 772 -21.29 -39.05 50.21
CA GLU A 772 -22.70 -38.99 50.66
C GLU A 772 -22.81 -38.35 52.05
N ASP A 773 -21.75 -38.59 52.90
CA ASP A 773 -21.80 -38.03 54.26
C ASP A 773 -21.18 -36.62 54.28
N ARG A 774 -22.13 -35.63 54.57
CA ARG A 774 -21.63 -34.24 54.46
C ARG A 774 -21.02 -33.79 55.79
N LYS A 775 -20.88 -34.65 56.80
CA LYS A 775 -20.20 -34.31 58.07
C LYS A 775 -18.72 -34.72 58.03
N THR A 776 -18.35 -35.30 56.88
CA THR A 776 -16.95 -35.74 56.74
C THR A 776 -16.01 -34.51 56.70
N ARG A 777 -14.83 -34.66 57.42
CA ARG A 777 -13.85 -33.55 57.47
C ARG A 777 -13.01 -33.53 56.18
N LEU A 778 -12.49 -32.25 55.93
CA LEU A 778 -11.78 -32.09 54.64
C LEU A 778 -10.45 -32.85 54.65
N SER A 779 -9.85 -33.06 55.84
CA SER A 779 -8.56 -33.78 55.92
C SER A 779 -8.67 -35.21 55.39
N ALA A 780 -9.87 -35.76 55.41
CA ALA A 780 -10.05 -37.16 54.99
C ALA A 780 -10.22 -37.26 53.46
N ILE A 781 -10.56 -36.16 52.82
CA ILE A 781 -10.94 -36.28 51.38
C ILE A 781 -9.97 -35.44 50.53
N MET A 782 -9.25 -34.45 51.13
CA MET A 782 -8.42 -33.50 50.34
C MET A 782 -7.26 -34.25 49.66
N THR A 783 -6.78 -33.70 48.61
CA THR A 783 -5.58 -34.24 47.95
C THR A 783 -4.31 -33.63 48.56
N PRO A 784 -3.45 -34.47 49.14
CA PRO A 784 -2.25 -33.96 49.82
C PRO A 784 -1.20 -33.45 48.82
N VAL A 785 -0.31 -32.54 49.22
CA VAL A 785 0.67 -31.77 48.42
C VAL A 785 1.78 -32.72 47.94
N LYS A 786 1.93 -34.09 48.37
CA LYS A 786 3.04 -35.02 48.01
C LYS A 786 2.74 -35.73 46.69
N GLU A 787 1.58 -35.50 46.00
CA GLU A 787 1.19 -36.22 44.77
C GLU A 787 1.10 -35.24 43.60
N ARG A 788 2.28 -34.87 42.83
CA ARG A 788 2.60 -34.36 41.47
C ARG A 788 1.53 -33.38 40.98
N ALA A 789 1.51 -32.08 41.26
CA ALA A 789 0.72 -30.90 40.80
C ALA A 789 1.04 -30.57 39.35
N ASN A 790 1.29 -31.61 38.49
CA ASN A 790 1.63 -31.12 37.14
C ASN A 790 0.52 -31.51 36.15
N ARG A 791 -0.88 -31.57 36.69
CA ARG A 791 -1.95 -31.68 35.66
C ARG A 791 -3.29 -31.39 36.32
N LYS A 792 -3.35 -30.49 37.33
CA LYS A 792 -4.68 -30.35 37.99
C LYS A 792 -5.13 -28.89 37.91
N GLY A 793 -6.42 -28.58 37.40
CA GLY A 793 -7.30 -27.40 37.27
C GLY A 793 -6.83 -26.22 38.12
N LYS A 794 -5.92 -26.39 39.23
CA LYS A 794 -5.43 -25.27 40.06
C LYS A 794 -3.98 -25.51 40.47
N LEU A 795 -3.27 -24.36 40.51
CA LEU A 795 -1.83 -24.49 40.80
C LEU A 795 -1.48 -23.55 41.97
N PRO A 796 -1.28 -24.19 43.22
CA PRO A 796 -0.90 -23.34 44.36
C PRO A 796 0.59 -22.97 44.33
N ILE A 797 0.92 -21.64 44.67
CA ILE A 797 2.33 -21.18 44.76
C ILE A 797 2.74 -21.07 46.24
N VAL A 798 3.87 -21.81 46.58
CA VAL A 798 4.24 -21.83 48.01
C VAL A 798 5.69 -21.36 48.15
N THR A 799 6.03 -20.74 49.32
CA THR A 799 7.43 -20.40 49.59
C THR A 799 8.26 -21.66 49.88
N ALA A 800 9.62 -21.48 50.02
CA ALA A 800 10.50 -22.63 50.30
C ALA A 800 10.14 -23.30 51.63
N SER A 801 9.46 -22.61 52.45
CA SER A 801 9.07 -23.16 53.76
C SER A 801 7.68 -23.78 53.70
N GLY A 802 7.09 -23.85 52.45
CA GLY A 802 5.82 -24.59 52.27
C GLY A 802 4.61 -23.68 52.59
N LEU A 803 4.80 -22.37 52.71
CA LEU A 803 3.67 -21.45 52.98
C LEU A 803 3.01 -21.02 51.66
N LEU A 804 1.68 -20.97 51.75
CA LEU A 804 0.92 -20.66 50.51
C LEU A 804 0.92 -19.15 50.27
N VAL A 805 1.37 -18.82 49.00
CA VAL A 805 1.53 -17.37 48.70
C VAL A 805 0.49 -16.99 47.64
N ALA A 806 0.23 -17.93 46.77
CA ALA A 806 -0.73 -17.60 45.70
C ALA A 806 -1.24 -18.91 45.06
N MET A 807 -2.36 -18.71 44.17
CA MET A 807 -2.91 -19.88 43.46
C MET A 807 -3.33 -19.45 42.05
N VAL A 808 -2.93 -20.40 41.15
CA VAL A 808 -3.29 -20.09 39.75
C VAL A 808 -4.25 -21.17 39.26
N SER A 809 -5.32 -20.77 38.47
CA SER A 809 -6.31 -21.76 37.99
C SER A 809 -6.19 -21.96 36.48
N ARG A 810 -6.39 -23.14 36.02
CA ARG A 810 -6.36 -23.48 34.59
C ARG A 810 -7.49 -22.74 33.85
N THR A 811 -8.64 -22.58 34.44
CA THR A 811 -9.76 -21.85 33.82
C THR A 811 -9.37 -20.40 33.50
N ASP A 812 -8.50 -19.88 34.36
CA ASP A 812 -8.06 -18.49 34.09
C ASP A 812 -7.17 -18.43 32.83
N ILE A 813 -6.36 -19.42 32.67
CA ILE A 813 -5.51 -19.46 31.46
C ILE A 813 -6.39 -19.70 30.21
N LYS A 814 -7.41 -20.60 30.40
CA LYS A 814 -8.31 -20.86 29.26
C LYS A 814 -9.09 -19.58 28.88
N LYS A 815 -9.47 -18.84 29.95
CA LYS A 815 -10.20 -17.58 29.67
C LYS A 815 -9.30 -16.56 28.96
N ASN A 816 -8.08 -16.51 29.37
CA ASN A 816 -7.15 -15.60 28.66
C ASN A 816 -6.93 -16.01 27.20
N VAL A 817 -6.96 -17.33 26.98
CA VAL A 817 -6.79 -17.80 25.59
C VAL A 817 -8.09 -17.53 24.80
N GLU A 818 -9.21 -17.70 25.53
CA GLU A 818 -10.50 -17.56 24.82
C GLU A 818 -10.79 -16.08 24.54
N PHE A 819 -10.27 -15.20 25.48
CA PHE A 819 -10.53 -13.76 25.28
C PHE A 819 -9.20 -13.00 25.27
N PRO A 820 -8.59 -13.02 24.16
CA PRO A 820 -7.24 -12.41 24.07
C PRO A 820 -7.29 -10.89 24.08
N ASN A 821 -8.46 -10.37 23.78
CA ASN A 821 -8.54 -8.90 23.71
C ASN A 821 -9.21 -8.35 24.98
N ALA A 822 -9.15 -9.12 26.05
CA ALA A 822 -9.82 -8.64 27.29
C ALA A 822 -9.11 -7.41 27.84
N THR A 823 -9.93 -6.46 28.25
CA THR A 823 -9.39 -5.25 28.90
C THR A 823 -9.14 -5.51 30.40
N LYS A 824 -7.74 -5.56 30.70
CA LYS A 824 -7.37 -5.91 32.09
C LYS A 824 -6.26 -4.97 32.58
N ASP A 825 -6.16 -5.00 33.85
CA ASP A 825 -5.01 -4.30 34.44
C ASP A 825 -3.70 -5.05 34.18
N PRO A 826 -2.74 -4.32 33.68
CA PRO A 826 -1.49 -4.99 33.29
C PRO A 826 -0.75 -5.56 34.50
N LEU A 827 -1.02 -5.00 35.75
CA LEU A 827 -0.25 -5.45 36.94
C LEU A 827 -0.95 -6.64 37.62
N ASN A 828 -2.24 -6.52 37.77
CA ASN A 828 -2.85 -7.59 38.57
C ASN A 828 -3.77 -8.46 37.71
N LYS A 829 -3.85 -8.15 36.39
CA LYS A 829 -4.56 -8.96 35.37
C LYS A 829 -6.06 -9.05 35.68
N GLN A 830 -6.59 -8.12 36.55
CA GLN A 830 -8.04 -8.08 36.80
C GLN A 830 -8.73 -7.28 35.68
N LEU A 831 -10.00 -7.68 35.53
CA LEU A 831 -10.75 -6.92 34.49
C LEU A 831 -10.97 -5.48 34.96
N LEU A 832 -10.89 -4.63 33.98
CA LEU A 832 -11.12 -3.22 34.32
C LEU A 832 -12.62 -2.93 34.31
N VAL A 833 -13.05 -2.05 35.30
CA VAL A 833 -14.48 -1.70 35.38
C VAL A 833 -14.58 -0.21 35.77
N ALA A 834 -15.68 0.43 35.18
CA ALA A 834 -15.95 1.84 35.56
C ALA A 834 -17.31 1.95 36.24
N ALA A 835 -17.38 3.10 37.09
CA ALA A 835 -18.70 3.29 37.78
C ALA A 835 -19.09 4.77 37.72
N ALA A 836 -20.42 4.98 37.55
CA ALA A 836 -20.93 6.36 37.52
C ALA A 836 -21.18 6.87 38.94
N VAL A 837 -20.90 8.25 39.17
CA VAL A 837 -21.19 8.81 40.51
C VAL A 837 -21.77 10.21 40.31
N GLY A 838 -22.52 10.67 41.27
CA GLY A 838 -23.03 12.06 41.21
C GLY A 838 -21.96 13.08 41.65
N THR A 839 -22.31 14.39 41.60
CA THR A 839 -21.28 15.42 41.93
C THR A 839 -21.64 16.09 43.26
N ARG A 840 -22.55 15.57 43.98
CA ARG A 840 -22.88 16.18 45.29
C ARG A 840 -21.84 15.78 46.35
N PRO A 841 -21.75 16.69 47.32
CA PRO A 841 -20.75 16.41 48.36
C PRO A 841 -20.97 15.03 49.01
N ALA A 842 -22.23 14.52 49.07
CA ALA A 842 -22.50 13.20 49.68
C ALA A 842 -21.94 12.06 48.83
N ASP A 843 -21.72 12.28 47.60
CA ASP A 843 -21.21 11.23 46.69
C ASP A 843 -19.70 11.01 46.88
N ARG A 844 -19.04 11.85 47.77
CA ARG A 844 -17.62 11.58 48.11
C ARG A 844 -17.47 10.25 48.85
N ASP A 845 -18.45 10.01 49.72
CA ASP A 845 -18.42 8.72 50.44
C ASP A 845 -18.62 7.55 49.48
N ARG A 846 -19.46 7.75 48.53
CA ARG A 846 -19.67 6.69 47.52
C ARG A 846 -18.38 6.42 46.73
N VAL A 847 -17.71 7.44 46.35
CA VAL A 847 -16.43 7.24 45.61
C VAL A 847 -15.44 6.48 46.50
N ASN A 848 -15.39 6.91 47.79
CA ASN A 848 -14.44 6.21 48.69
C ASN A 848 -14.78 4.73 48.82
N ALA A 849 -16.08 4.47 48.88
CA ALA A 849 -16.49 3.04 49.00
C ALA A 849 -16.15 2.28 47.71
N LEU A 850 -16.32 2.86 46.58
CA LEU A 850 -16.01 2.19 45.29
C LEU A 850 -14.51 1.97 45.15
N VAL A 851 -13.72 2.97 45.59
CA VAL A 851 -12.25 2.84 45.49
C VAL A 851 -11.78 1.72 46.44
N SER A 852 -12.52 1.63 47.59
CA SER A 852 -12.13 0.58 48.57
C SER A 852 -12.52 -0.80 48.05
N ALA A 853 -13.55 -0.98 47.29
CA ALA A 853 -14.03 -2.27 46.75
C ALA A 853 -13.15 -2.74 45.58
N GLY A 854 -11.97 -1.97 45.31
CA GLY A 854 -11.00 -2.22 44.23
C GLY A 854 -10.93 -1.01 43.29
N PRO A 855 -9.58 -0.32 43.20
CA PRO A 855 -9.68 0.99 42.54
C PRO A 855 -10.63 0.93 41.32
N PRO A 856 -11.99 1.04 41.25
CA PRO A 856 -12.65 1.37 39.98
C PRO A 856 -11.82 2.34 39.13
N CYS A 857 -10.98 1.81 38.23
CA CYS A 857 -10.08 2.80 37.59
C CYS A 857 -9.88 4.04 38.47
N PRO A 858 -8.84 4.07 39.29
CA PRO A 858 -8.48 5.20 40.15
C PRO A 858 -8.72 6.55 39.46
N ASP A 859 -9.80 6.58 38.50
CA ASP A 859 -9.73 7.93 37.93
C ASP A 859 -11.11 8.35 37.41
N ALA A 860 -12.26 7.70 38.03
CA ALA A 860 -13.60 8.10 37.55
C ALA A 860 -14.04 9.39 38.27
N GLU A 861 -13.48 10.54 37.86
CA GLU A 861 -14.43 11.66 38.09
C GLU A 861 -13.91 12.91 37.38
N VAL A 862 -14.55 13.17 36.20
CA VAL A 862 -15.24 14.46 35.88
C VAL A 862 -16.19 14.20 34.71
N CYS A 863 -17.45 13.71 34.98
CA CYS A 863 -18.55 13.97 34.01
C CYS A 863 -18.84 15.48 33.92
N VAL A 864 -18.09 16.11 33.01
CA VAL A 864 -18.42 17.51 32.68
C VAL A 864 -19.89 17.59 32.24
N PRO A 865 -20.78 18.27 33.06
CA PRO A 865 -22.18 18.45 32.65
C PRO A 865 -22.30 18.65 31.12
N PRO A 866 -23.26 18.03 30.46
CA PRO A 866 -23.67 17.83 29.07
C PRO A 866 -24.03 19.16 28.38
N THR A 867 -23.65 20.40 28.98
CA THR A 867 -23.95 21.59 28.16
C THR A 867 -22.92 22.68 28.46
N MET A 868 -21.72 22.32 28.07
CA MET A 868 -20.94 23.55 28.35
C MET A 868 -20.41 24.12 27.03
N THR A 869 -20.83 25.29 26.80
CA THR A 869 -20.19 26.04 25.71
C THR A 869 -18.67 25.82 25.70
N LEU A 870 -18.12 25.72 24.62
CA LEU A 870 -16.66 25.56 24.49
C LEU A 870 -15.91 26.46 25.48
N GLU A 871 -16.51 27.56 25.89
CA GLU A 871 -15.88 28.49 26.86
C GLU A 871 -15.89 27.90 28.28
N GLU A 872 -16.90 27.28 28.65
CA GLU A 872 -16.98 26.65 29.99
C GLU A 872 -16.04 25.44 30.08
N LEU A 873 -15.92 24.76 28.93
CA LEU A 873 -15.02 23.60 28.91
C LEU A 873 -13.56 24.05 28.97
N ASP A 874 -13.28 25.15 28.26
CA ASP A 874 -11.91 25.69 28.30
C ASP A 874 -11.53 26.10 29.73
N GLU A 875 -12.52 26.63 30.47
CA GLU A 875 -12.23 27.02 31.87
C GLU A 875 -11.99 25.78 32.75
N ILE A 876 -12.70 24.75 32.46
CA ILE A 876 -12.54 23.52 33.25
C ILE A 876 -11.19 22.86 32.90
N PHE A 877 -10.89 22.88 31.63
CA PHE A 877 -9.59 22.27 31.23
C PHE A 877 -8.43 23.14 31.71
N ALA A 878 -8.63 24.55 31.68
CA ALA A 878 -7.57 25.53 32.01
C ALA A 878 -7.40 25.61 33.53
N ALA A 879 -8.49 25.35 34.27
CA ALA A 879 -8.40 25.38 35.75
C ALA A 879 -7.65 24.15 36.27
N ARG A 880 -6.78 23.41 35.33
CA ARG A 880 -5.96 22.22 35.64
C ARG A 880 -6.78 21.20 36.44
N CYS A 881 -8.21 21.32 36.35
CA CYS A 881 -8.92 20.16 36.91
C CYS A 881 -8.50 18.86 36.19
N PRO A 882 -7.65 18.01 36.71
CA PRO A 882 -7.09 16.82 36.04
C PRO A 882 -8.19 15.97 35.38
N ALA A 883 -9.22 16.70 34.70
CA ALA A 883 -10.16 15.75 34.09
C ALA A 883 -9.43 14.75 33.19
N GLN A 884 -9.53 13.40 33.38
CA GLN A 884 -8.86 12.29 32.66
C GLN A 884 -9.64 11.91 31.39
N LYS A 885 -10.96 12.35 31.42
CA LYS A 885 -11.79 12.09 30.23
C LYS A 885 -13.01 13.03 30.26
N VAL A 886 -13.66 13.16 29.00
CA VAL A 886 -14.87 13.99 28.92
C VAL A 886 -15.97 13.18 28.24
N LEU A 887 -17.01 13.14 29.02
CA LEU A 887 -18.21 12.47 28.44
C LEU A 887 -19.11 13.52 27.78
N LEU A 888 -19.49 13.17 26.44
CA LEU A 888 -20.31 14.16 25.72
C LEU A 888 -21.75 13.65 25.60
N ARG A 889 -22.59 14.33 26.41
CA ARG A 889 -23.99 13.83 26.51
C ARG A 889 -24.92 15.02 26.77
N MET A 890 -26.01 15.24 25.68
CA MET A 890 -27.18 16.04 26.14
C MET A 890 -28.31 15.91 25.11
N GLY A 891 -29.41 15.11 25.58
CA GLY A 891 -30.76 15.18 24.94
C GLY A 891 -30.81 14.33 23.66
N ILE A 892 -29.84 13.34 23.46
CA ILE A 892 -29.80 12.70 22.12
C ILE A 892 -29.93 11.19 22.31
N GLY A 893 -30.00 10.76 23.64
CA GLY A 893 -30.20 9.31 23.90
C GLY A 893 -31.58 8.84 23.38
N SER A 894 -31.69 7.60 22.95
CA SER A 894 -32.92 7.03 22.35
C SER A 894 -34.14 7.23 23.26
N ILE A 895 -33.89 7.39 24.59
CA ILE A 895 -35.08 7.45 25.48
C ILE A 895 -35.03 8.75 26.26
N CYS A 896 -34.16 9.68 25.84
CA CYS A 896 -34.00 10.99 26.52
C CYS A 896 -34.94 12.00 25.86
N THR A 897 -35.64 12.82 26.65
CA THR A 897 -36.54 13.85 26.08
C THR A 897 -36.13 15.24 26.58
N THR A 898 -34.95 15.36 26.93
CA THR A 898 -34.44 16.59 27.55
C THR A 898 -34.52 17.74 26.54
N GLN A 899 -34.21 17.51 25.26
CA GLN A 899 -34.26 18.63 24.28
C GLN A 899 -35.69 19.14 24.12
N GLU A 900 -36.55 18.18 24.24
CA GLU A 900 -37.96 18.59 24.08
C GLU A 900 -38.48 19.29 25.35
N VAL A 901 -38.06 18.76 26.47
CA VAL A 901 -38.68 19.25 27.73
C VAL A 901 -37.90 20.48 28.22
N CYS A 902 -36.58 20.50 27.99
CA CYS A 902 -35.79 21.57 28.63
C CYS A 902 -35.28 22.53 27.54
N ALA A 903 -35.57 22.19 26.22
CA ALA A 903 -35.13 23.00 25.07
C ALA A 903 -33.63 23.27 25.11
N CYS A 904 -33.00 22.34 25.77
CA CYS A 904 -31.52 22.47 25.83
C CYS A 904 -30.89 21.17 25.32
N GLY A 905 -30.04 21.30 24.28
CA GLY A 905 -29.31 20.13 23.71
C GLY A 905 -28.61 20.54 22.41
N ARG A 906 -27.85 19.48 21.90
CA ARG A 906 -27.16 19.73 20.62
C ARG A 906 -27.14 18.44 19.78
N ALA A 907 -27.09 18.67 18.49
CA ALA A 907 -26.90 17.47 17.63
C ALA A 907 -25.56 16.78 17.93
N GLN A 908 -25.60 15.44 17.99
CA GLN A 908 -24.48 14.69 18.62
C GLN A 908 -23.22 14.75 17.74
N ALA A 909 -23.32 14.63 16.48
CA ALA A 909 -22.10 14.65 15.63
C ALA A 909 -21.39 16.00 15.73
N SER A 910 -22.20 17.06 15.75
CA SER A 910 -21.60 18.41 15.88
C SER A 910 -20.95 18.60 17.25
N ALA A 911 -21.61 18.07 18.22
CA ALA A 911 -21.05 18.21 19.59
C ALA A 911 -19.73 17.43 19.72
N VAL A 912 -19.72 16.25 19.17
CA VAL A 912 -18.51 15.41 19.33
C VAL A 912 -17.34 16.08 18.60
N TYR A 913 -17.57 16.58 17.45
CA TYR A 913 -16.44 17.17 16.69
C TYR A 913 -15.91 18.42 17.39
N ASN A 914 -16.82 19.36 17.81
CA ASN A 914 -16.36 20.64 18.38
C ASN A 914 -15.68 20.43 19.75
N VAL A 915 -16.21 19.50 20.48
CA VAL A 915 -15.60 19.26 21.81
C VAL A 915 -14.28 18.50 21.66
N ALA A 916 -14.32 17.54 20.74
CA ALA A 916 -13.06 16.76 20.55
C ALA A 916 -11.93 17.65 20.05
N LYS A 917 -12.27 18.63 19.23
CA LYS A 917 -11.23 19.56 18.73
C LYS A 917 -10.58 20.33 19.88
N LEU A 918 -11.35 20.82 20.84
CA LEU A 918 -10.80 21.51 22.01
C LEU A 918 -10.11 20.55 22.97
N ALA A 919 -10.74 19.45 23.25
CA ALA A 919 -10.19 18.46 24.21
C ALA A 919 -8.81 17.96 23.77
N ARG A 920 -8.61 17.96 22.61
CA ARG A 920 -7.32 17.47 22.08
C ARG A 920 -6.17 18.40 22.50
N VAL A 921 -6.43 19.73 22.54
CA VAL A 921 -5.39 20.69 22.97
C VAL A 921 -4.90 20.32 24.38
N TYR A 922 -5.72 19.65 25.04
CA TYR A 922 -5.31 19.33 26.43
C TYR A 922 -5.02 17.83 26.57
N ASP A 923 -5.11 17.05 25.40
CA ASP A 923 -4.82 15.61 25.37
C ASP A 923 -5.79 14.84 26.28
N VAL A 924 -7.03 15.19 26.16
CA VAL A 924 -8.07 14.51 26.96
C VAL A 924 -9.02 13.81 25.99
N PRO A 925 -9.14 12.41 26.14
CA PRO A 925 -10.06 11.68 25.25
C PRO A 925 -11.54 12.00 25.55
N ILE A 926 -12.38 11.86 24.47
CA ILE A 926 -13.83 12.14 24.72
C ILE A 926 -14.63 10.88 24.42
N LEU A 927 -15.75 10.75 25.16
CA LEU A 927 -16.65 9.62 24.91
C LEU A 927 -17.95 10.13 24.28
N ALA A 928 -18.22 9.52 23.08
CA ALA A 928 -19.49 9.90 22.44
C ALA A 928 -20.66 9.09 23.03
N ASP A 929 -21.50 9.81 23.73
CA ASP A 929 -22.57 9.12 24.49
C ASP A 929 -23.94 9.56 23.98
N GLY A 930 -24.66 8.51 23.34
CA GLY A 930 -26.05 8.84 22.95
C GLY A 930 -26.18 8.97 21.42
N GLY A 931 -27.29 8.28 20.84
CA GLY A 931 -27.61 8.39 19.39
C GLY A 931 -26.85 7.35 18.57
N ILE A 932 -26.26 6.31 19.30
CA ILE A 932 -25.52 5.26 18.58
C ILE A 932 -26.45 4.05 18.41
N SER A 933 -26.66 3.68 17.19
CA SER A 933 -27.64 2.59 16.99
C SER A 933 -27.07 1.53 16.05
N SER A 934 -25.91 1.82 15.47
CA SER A 934 -25.30 0.84 14.56
C SER A 934 -23.77 0.98 14.60
N PRO A 935 -23.11 -0.04 14.15
CA PRO A 935 -21.64 0.07 14.10
C PRO A 935 -21.19 1.26 13.24
N GLY A 936 -21.98 1.63 12.23
CA GLY A 936 -21.66 2.83 11.41
C GLY A 936 -21.60 4.10 12.27
N HIS A 937 -22.51 4.22 13.22
CA HIS A 937 -22.47 5.40 14.12
C HIS A 937 -21.20 5.41 14.97
N ILE A 938 -20.77 4.25 15.39
CA ILE A 938 -19.52 4.20 16.19
C ILE A 938 -18.34 4.62 15.31
N VAL A 939 -18.34 4.17 14.04
CA VAL A 939 -17.24 4.56 13.13
C VAL A 939 -17.26 6.08 12.92
N LYS A 940 -18.47 6.60 12.77
CA LYS A 940 -18.55 8.06 12.55
C LYS A 940 -18.13 8.84 13.81
N ALA A 941 -18.54 8.33 14.94
CA ALA A 941 -18.09 9.00 16.19
C ALA A 941 -16.57 9.00 16.31
N MET A 942 -15.92 7.83 16.01
CA MET A 942 -14.44 7.80 16.09
C MET A 942 -13.82 8.70 15.03
N SER A 943 -14.49 8.75 13.84
CA SER A 943 -13.94 9.58 12.74
C SER A 943 -14.06 11.07 13.07
N LEU A 944 -14.94 11.37 14.09
CA LEU A 944 -15.12 12.79 14.43
C LEU A 944 -14.30 13.15 15.68
N GLY A 945 -13.53 12.10 16.23
CA GLY A 945 -12.53 12.52 17.25
C GLY A 945 -12.85 11.90 18.61
N ALA A 946 -13.88 11.06 18.62
CA ALA A 946 -14.17 10.42 19.91
C ALA A 946 -13.20 9.27 20.22
N GLY A 947 -12.87 9.07 21.50
CA GLY A 947 -12.01 7.95 21.96
C GLY A 947 -12.80 6.64 22.10
N ALA A 948 -14.04 6.78 22.36
CA ALA A 948 -14.91 5.58 22.45
C ALA A 948 -16.38 6.01 22.39
N ALA A 949 -17.22 4.99 22.02
CA ALA A 949 -18.66 5.29 21.96
C ALA A 949 -19.39 4.55 23.08
N MET A 950 -20.15 5.35 23.74
CA MET A 950 -20.94 4.75 24.83
C MET A 950 -22.32 4.33 24.28
N CYS A 951 -22.67 3.02 24.56
CA CYS A 951 -23.84 2.45 23.88
C CYS A 951 -24.86 2.00 24.93
N GLY A 952 -26.06 2.57 24.81
CA GLY A 952 -27.18 2.15 25.68
C GLY A 952 -28.16 1.23 24.93
N SER A 953 -28.92 1.84 24.03
CA SER A 953 -29.99 1.08 23.33
C SER A 953 -29.39 -0.03 22.45
N LEU A 954 -28.22 0.27 21.95
CA LEU A 954 -27.58 -0.74 21.07
C LEU A 954 -27.30 -2.04 21.85
N LEU A 955 -27.08 -1.92 23.20
CA LEU A 955 -26.74 -3.14 23.98
C LEU A 955 -27.94 -3.59 24.82
N ALA A 956 -28.89 -2.73 24.92
CA ALA A 956 -30.07 -3.14 25.73
C ALA A 956 -30.78 -4.33 25.06
N GLY A 957 -31.25 -5.30 25.93
CA GLY A 957 -31.97 -6.46 25.37
C GLY A 957 -31.07 -7.67 25.20
N THR A 958 -29.76 -7.46 25.51
CA THR A 958 -28.86 -8.64 25.49
C THR A 958 -29.00 -9.46 26.79
N SER A 959 -28.46 -10.67 26.69
CA SER A 959 -28.64 -11.60 27.83
C SER A 959 -27.97 -11.05 29.09
N GLU A 960 -26.95 -10.28 28.96
CA GLU A 960 -26.14 -9.85 30.13
C GLU A 960 -26.74 -8.57 30.74
N THR A 961 -27.61 -7.86 29.95
CA THR A 961 -28.20 -6.66 30.57
C THR A 961 -29.15 -7.06 31.72
N PRO A 962 -29.28 -6.26 32.76
CA PRO A 962 -30.12 -6.57 33.93
C PRO A 962 -31.61 -6.58 33.57
N GLY A 963 -32.34 -7.45 34.30
CA GLY A 963 -33.80 -7.54 34.05
C GLY A 963 -34.16 -8.89 33.44
N GLU A 964 -35.50 -9.15 33.44
CA GLU A 964 -35.96 -10.45 32.89
C GLU A 964 -36.66 -10.21 31.54
N TYR A 965 -36.50 -11.34 30.77
CA TYR A 965 -37.21 -11.25 29.46
C TYR A 965 -38.71 -11.47 29.67
N PHE A 966 -39.44 -10.78 28.78
CA PHE A 966 -40.87 -11.12 28.74
C PHE A 966 -41.36 -11.07 27.28
N TYR A 967 -42.55 -11.70 27.02
CA TYR A 967 -43.02 -11.81 25.62
C TYR A 967 -44.19 -10.84 25.41
N SER A 968 -44.03 -10.14 24.17
CA SER A 968 -45.15 -9.23 23.84
C SER A 968 -46.35 -10.02 23.32
N GLU A 969 -47.49 -9.34 23.30
CA GLU A 969 -48.73 -10.02 22.80
C GLU A 969 -48.54 -10.55 21.38
N ASP A 970 -47.52 -10.05 20.66
CA ASP A 970 -47.23 -10.47 19.28
C ASP A 970 -46.15 -11.55 19.23
N GLY A 971 -45.77 -12.16 20.45
CA GLY A 971 -44.83 -13.32 20.56
C GLY A 971 -43.36 -12.89 20.47
N LYS A 972 -43.08 -11.55 20.50
CA LYS A 972 -41.65 -11.12 20.45
C LYS A 972 -41.06 -11.09 21.87
N ARG A 973 -39.88 -11.68 21.93
CA ARG A 973 -39.19 -11.66 23.24
C ARG A 973 -38.53 -10.29 23.47
N LEU A 974 -38.86 -9.64 24.69
CA LEU A 974 -38.43 -8.24 24.91
C LEU A 974 -37.87 -8.07 26.31
N LYS A 975 -37.10 -6.91 26.49
CA LYS A 975 -36.66 -6.46 27.82
C LYS A 975 -37.00 -4.98 28.00
N ARG A 976 -37.15 -4.69 29.33
CA ARG A 976 -37.50 -3.27 29.61
C ARG A 976 -36.25 -2.39 29.47
N TYR A 977 -36.46 -1.19 28.93
CA TYR A 977 -35.37 -0.22 28.72
C TYR A 977 -35.88 1.18 29.11
N ARG A 978 -35.06 1.79 30.09
CA ARG A 978 -35.54 3.12 30.52
C ARG A 978 -34.35 4.04 30.80
N GLY A 979 -34.75 5.42 30.67
CA GLY A 979 -33.70 6.44 30.96
C GLY A 979 -33.70 6.81 32.43
N MET A 980 -32.54 7.25 32.90
CA MET A 980 -32.41 7.54 34.35
C MET A 980 -33.23 8.77 34.73
N GLY A 981 -33.72 9.58 33.65
CA GLY A 981 -34.57 10.78 33.90
C GLY A 981 -36.06 10.44 33.85
N SER A 982 -36.40 9.17 33.74
CA SER A 982 -37.82 8.78 33.72
C SER A 982 -38.40 8.72 35.14
N ILE A 983 -39.67 8.75 35.18
CA ILE A 983 -40.33 8.77 36.51
C ILE A 983 -40.07 7.45 37.22
N ASP A 984 -40.06 6.36 36.47
CA ASP A 984 -39.85 5.03 37.07
C ASP A 984 -38.44 4.91 37.65
N ALA A 985 -37.52 5.48 36.98
CA ALA A 985 -36.14 5.39 37.50
C ALA A 985 -35.93 6.35 38.68
N MET A 986 -36.63 7.49 38.61
CA MET A 986 -36.47 8.49 39.70
C MET A 986 -37.10 7.97 40.99
N LYS A 987 -38.17 7.19 40.83
CA LYS A 987 -38.78 6.59 42.05
C LYS A 987 -37.82 5.59 42.71
N LYS A 988 -36.90 5.12 41.95
CA LYS A 988 -35.96 4.10 42.49
C LYS A 988 -34.64 4.74 42.92
N GLY A 989 -34.57 6.12 42.77
CA GLY A 989 -33.41 6.73 43.46
C GLY A 989 -32.56 7.55 42.48
N SER A 990 -32.98 7.66 41.13
CA SER A 990 -32.17 8.40 40.13
C SER A 990 -32.50 9.90 40.16
N ASP A 991 -33.48 10.30 41.09
CA ASP A 991 -33.93 11.70 41.18
C ASP A 991 -32.78 12.61 41.61
N ASP A 992 -31.83 12.08 42.32
CA ASP A 992 -30.74 12.89 42.88
C ASP A 992 -29.87 13.51 41.77
N ARG A 993 -29.86 12.94 40.65
CA ARG A 993 -29.07 13.41 39.48
C ARG A 993 -29.77 14.58 38.79
N TYR A 994 -31.08 14.87 38.94
CA TYR A 994 -31.82 15.92 38.20
C TYR A 994 -32.30 17.00 39.17
N PHE A 995 -31.67 17.18 40.29
CA PHE A 995 -31.88 18.25 41.28
C PHE A 995 -33.33 18.26 41.76
N GLY A 996 -34.01 17.09 41.81
CA GLY A 996 -35.46 16.99 42.09
C GLY A 996 -35.70 16.59 43.56
N THR A 997 -34.69 16.46 44.50
CA THR A 997 -34.90 15.88 45.84
C THR A 997 -35.57 16.92 46.75
N ALA A 998 -35.78 18.33 46.21
CA ALA A 998 -36.47 19.32 47.06
C ALA A 998 -37.69 19.89 46.32
N ALA A 999 -38.03 19.32 45.03
CA ALA A 999 -39.13 19.96 44.26
C ALA A 999 -40.39 19.09 44.34
N ALA A 1000 -41.62 19.68 44.71
CA ALA A 1000 -42.96 19.07 44.87
C ALA A 1000 -43.44 18.47 43.55
N ILE A 1001 -42.92 18.91 42.38
CA ILE A 1001 -43.32 18.33 41.07
C ILE A 1001 -42.06 17.85 40.35
N LYS A 1002 -42.12 16.52 40.03
CA LYS A 1002 -40.96 15.94 39.31
C LYS A 1002 -41.20 16.01 37.79
N VAL A 1003 -40.24 16.67 37.12
CA VAL A 1003 -40.38 16.79 35.64
C VAL A 1003 -39.52 15.70 34.98
N ALA A 1004 -40.19 14.79 34.29
CA ALA A 1004 -39.47 13.66 33.63
C ALA A 1004 -38.71 14.16 32.40
N GLN A 1005 -37.44 13.83 32.31
CA GLN A 1005 -36.62 14.17 31.13
C GLN A 1005 -36.19 12.89 30.40
N GLY A 1006 -36.97 11.80 30.61
CA GLY A 1006 -36.73 10.50 29.94
C GLY A 1006 -37.99 9.64 29.98
N VAL A 1007 -37.93 8.55 29.13
CA VAL A 1007 -39.13 7.69 29.09
C VAL A 1007 -38.70 6.25 29.38
N SER A 1008 -39.75 5.41 29.67
CA SER A 1008 -39.53 3.95 29.82
C SER A 1008 -40.18 3.21 28.65
N GLY A 1009 -39.37 2.29 28.08
CA GLY A 1009 -39.90 1.49 26.95
C GLY A 1009 -39.34 0.06 26.98
N THR A 1010 -39.52 -0.67 25.77
CA THR A 1010 -39.01 -2.06 25.70
C THR A 1010 -38.15 -2.22 24.45
N VAL A 1011 -37.19 -3.20 24.53
CA VAL A 1011 -36.29 -3.45 23.39
C VAL A 1011 -36.30 -4.97 23.12
N GLN A 1012 -36.15 -5.26 21.83
CA GLN A 1012 -36.17 -6.70 21.44
C GLN A 1012 -34.87 -7.38 21.84
N ASP A 1013 -35.00 -8.73 22.03
CA ASP A 1013 -33.83 -9.54 22.40
C ASP A 1013 -32.78 -9.53 21.28
N LYS A 1014 -31.50 -9.42 21.78
CA LYS A 1014 -30.44 -9.33 20.75
C LYS A 1014 -29.39 -10.42 20.98
N GLY A 1015 -29.72 -11.34 21.87
CA GLY A 1015 -28.77 -12.44 22.13
C GLY A 1015 -27.64 -12.01 23.09
N SER A 1016 -26.52 -12.85 23.06
CA SER A 1016 -25.44 -12.63 24.05
C SER A 1016 -24.42 -11.61 23.49
N ILE A 1017 -23.82 -10.92 24.36
CA ILE A 1017 -22.77 -9.92 24.00
C ILE A 1017 -21.54 -10.64 23.44
N HIS A 1018 -21.32 -11.85 23.82
CA HIS A 1018 -20.11 -12.57 23.35
C HIS A 1018 -20.17 -12.85 21.85
N ARG A 1019 -21.33 -12.68 21.31
CA ARG A 1019 -21.42 -12.80 19.83
C ARG A 1019 -21.65 -11.43 19.19
N TYR A 1020 -22.37 -10.66 19.92
CA TYR A 1020 -22.80 -9.37 19.35
C TYR A 1020 -21.61 -8.39 19.27
N ILE A 1021 -20.75 -8.28 20.30
CA ILE A 1021 -19.62 -7.32 20.29
C ILE A 1021 -18.62 -7.70 19.19
N PRO A 1022 -18.28 -8.99 19.05
CA PRO A 1022 -17.39 -9.34 17.93
C PRO A 1022 -17.98 -8.91 16.58
N TYR A 1023 -19.32 -9.08 16.44
CA TYR A 1023 -19.96 -8.59 15.19
C TYR A 1023 -19.75 -7.08 15.02
N LEU A 1024 -20.04 -6.35 16.10
CA LEU A 1024 -19.86 -4.88 16.01
C LEU A 1024 -18.40 -4.51 15.73
N THR A 1025 -17.51 -5.25 16.42
CA THR A 1025 -16.07 -4.94 16.24
C THR A 1025 -15.66 -5.21 14.78
N GLN A 1026 -16.17 -6.31 14.25
CA GLN A 1026 -15.83 -6.59 12.85
C GLN A 1026 -16.44 -5.53 11.91
N GLY A 1027 -17.67 -5.12 12.23
CA GLY A 1027 -18.30 -4.04 11.43
C GLY A 1027 -17.48 -2.74 11.48
N ILE A 1028 -16.97 -2.45 12.66
CA ILE A 1028 -16.14 -1.23 12.79
C ILE A 1028 -14.84 -1.39 11.99
N ARG A 1029 -14.23 -2.62 12.00
CA ARG A 1029 -12.98 -2.82 11.22
C ARG A 1029 -13.24 -2.65 9.72
N HIS A 1030 -14.39 -3.19 9.32
CA HIS A 1030 -14.70 -3.03 7.88
C HIS A 1030 -14.90 -1.55 7.54
N GLY A 1031 -15.68 -0.89 8.50
CA GLY A 1031 -15.86 0.55 8.28
C GLY A 1031 -14.53 1.31 8.19
N MET A 1032 -13.56 0.98 9.08
CA MET A 1032 -12.24 1.67 9.07
C MET A 1032 -11.44 1.29 7.82
N GLN A 1033 -11.54 0.07 7.41
CA GLN A 1033 -10.81 -0.35 6.19
C GLN A 1033 -11.33 0.41 4.96
N ASP A 1034 -12.68 0.48 4.90
CA ASP A 1034 -13.25 1.17 3.71
C ASP A 1034 -12.83 2.64 3.70
N ILE A 1035 -12.68 3.16 4.91
CA ILE A 1035 -12.23 4.57 4.97
C ILE A 1035 -10.74 4.65 4.62
N GLY A 1036 -10.05 3.49 4.74
CA GLY A 1036 -8.60 3.46 4.40
C GLY A 1036 -7.74 3.70 5.65
N ALA A 1037 -8.30 3.56 6.88
CA ALA A 1037 -7.52 3.77 8.11
C ALA A 1037 -7.27 2.42 8.82
N GLN A 1038 -5.99 2.19 9.27
CA GLN A 1038 -5.61 0.88 9.87
C GLN A 1038 -5.72 0.93 11.40
N SER A 1039 -6.09 2.13 11.95
CA SER A 1039 -6.29 2.23 13.41
C SER A 1039 -7.15 3.45 13.74
N VAL A 1040 -7.73 3.45 14.96
CA VAL A 1040 -8.54 4.61 15.40
C VAL A 1040 -7.66 5.88 15.44
N GLN A 1041 -6.44 5.74 15.82
CA GLN A 1041 -5.52 6.91 15.88
C GLN A 1041 -5.28 7.48 14.48
N GLN A 1042 -5.13 6.52 13.52
CA GLN A 1042 -4.83 6.98 12.14
C GLN A 1042 -6.05 7.75 11.58
N VAL A 1043 -7.26 7.22 11.84
CA VAL A 1043 -8.42 7.92 11.28
C VAL A 1043 -8.55 9.32 11.93
N GLN A 1044 -8.25 9.50 13.22
CA GLN A 1044 -8.34 10.82 13.88
C GLN A 1044 -7.24 11.75 13.36
N SER A 1045 -6.03 11.14 13.05
CA SER A 1045 -4.96 11.97 12.46
C SER A 1045 -5.36 12.44 11.06
N MET A 1046 -6.06 11.48 10.34
CA MET A 1046 -6.53 11.88 9.00
C MET A 1046 -7.56 13.01 9.10
N LEU A 1047 -8.46 12.89 10.12
CA LEU A 1047 -9.45 13.97 10.35
C LEU A 1047 -8.75 15.32 10.55
N GLN A 1048 -7.65 15.31 11.28
CA GLN A 1048 -6.96 16.58 11.61
C GLN A 1048 -6.21 17.13 10.40
N ALA A 1049 -5.76 16.19 9.65
CA ALA A 1049 -4.95 16.64 8.50
C ALA A 1049 -5.87 17.06 7.34
N GLY A 1050 -7.23 16.95 7.63
CA GLY A 1050 -8.21 17.30 6.56
C GLY A 1050 -8.23 16.28 5.43
N GLN A 1051 -7.58 15.11 5.62
CA GLN A 1051 -7.54 14.07 4.56
C GLN A 1051 -8.81 13.22 4.59
N LEU A 1052 -9.42 13.17 5.86
CA LEU A 1052 -10.70 12.46 5.94
C LEU A 1052 -11.82 13.34 5.39
N ARG A 1053 -12.58 12.70 4.37
CA ARG A 1053 -13.60 13.55 3.72
C ARG A 1053 -15.00 13.00 4.01
N PHE A 1054 -15.99 14.01 4.13
CA PHE A 1054 -17.38 13.63 4.45
C PHE A 1054 -18.31 14.18 3.35
N GLU A 1055 -19.50 13.52 3.34
CA GLU A 1055 -20.60 14.09 2.52
C GLU A 1055 -21.87 14.16 3.37
N LEU A 1056 -22.63 15.33 3.10
CA LEU A 1056 -23.92 15.44 3.83
C LEU A 1056 -25.00 14.64 3.09
N ARG A 1057 -25.74 14.05 3.89
CA ARG A 1057 -26.79 13.20 3.27
C ARG A 1057 -28.15 13.88 3.42
N SER A 1058 -28.75 14.09 2.25
CA SER A 1058 -30.14 14.59 2.32
C SER A 1058 -31.09 13.50 2.82
N ALA A 1059 -32.31 13.90 3.20
CA ALA A 1059 -33.29 12.88 3.65
C ALA A 1059 -33.50 11.80 2.58
N ALA A 1060 -33.48 12.18 1.33
CA ALA A 1060 -33.63 11.18 0.25
C ALA A 1060 -32.41 10.24 0.20
N ALA A 1061 -31.24 10.87 0.34
CA ALA A 1061 -30.02 10.02 0.33
C ALA A 1061 -30.01 9.03 1.50
N GLN A 1062 -30.54 9.46 2.65
CA GLN A 1062 -30.59 8.52 3.80
C GLN A 1062 -31.55 7.37 3.51
N ARG A 1063 -32.74 7.76 2.94
CA ARG A 1063 -33.69 6.68 2.60
C ARG A 1063 -33.09 5.69 1.60
N GLU A 1064 -32.26 6.34 0.62
CA GLU A 1064 -31.60 5.46 -0.37
C GLU A 1064 -30.50 4.63 0.29
N GLY A 1065 -29.86 5.14 1.26
CA GLY A 1065 -28.76 4.41 1.93
C GLY A 1065 -29.29 3.25 2.77
N GLY A 1066 -30.56 3.32 3.23
CA GLY A 1066 -31.15 2.21 4.00
C GLY A 1066 -31.83 1.18 3.07
N VAL A 1067 -32.57 0.15 3.64
CA VAL A 1067 -33.26 -0.87 2.81
C VAL A 1067 -34.47 -0.22 2.12
N HIS A 1068 -34.53 -0.29 0.79
CA HIS A 1068 -35.68 0.37 0.13
C HIS A 1068 -36.05 -0.41 -1.14
N GLY A 1069 -37.42 -0.36 -1.68
CA GLY A 1069 -37.89 -0.93 -2.96
C GLY A 1069 -38.28 -2.41 -2.83
N LEU A 1070 -38.58 -2.77 -1.47
CA LEU A 1070 -38.94 -4.19 -1.29
C LEU A 1070 -40.32 -4.27 -0.63
N HIS A 1071 -41.12 -5.47 -0.98
CA HIS A 1071 -42.43 -5.69 -0.31
C HIS A 1071 -42.23 -6.02 1.18
N SER A 1072 -41.18 -6.85 1.65
CA SER A 1072 -40.82 -7.15 3.05
C SER A 1072 -39.37 -7.60 3.12
N PHE A 1073 -38.69 -7.32 4.30
CA PHE A 1073 -37.30 -7.80 4.45
C PHE A 1073 -37.07 -8.22 5.90
N GLU A 1074 -36.19 -9.17 6.01
CA GLU A 1074 -35.74 -9.58 7.35
C GLU A 1074 -34.27 -9.18 7.55
N ARG A 1075 -34.09 -8.43 8.59
CA ARG A 1075 -32.71 -7.96 8.85
C ARG A 1075 -32.00 -8.94 9.82
N LYS A 1076 -31.26 -9.89 9.14
CA LYS A 1076 -30.47 -10.83 9.99
C LYS A 1076 -29.01 -10.33 10.08
N LEU A 1077 -28.64 -9.66 11.13
CA LEU A 1077 -27.35 -8.94 11.20
C LEU A 1077 -26.21 -9.90 11.55
N PHE A 1078 -26.51 -11.06 12.16
CA PHE A 1078 -25.43 -12.04 12.43
C PHE A 1078 -26.07 -13.36 12.88
N ASP A 1079 -25.37 -14.58 12.39
CA ASP A 1079 -25.97 -15.93 12.55
C ASP A 1079 -25.94 -16.36 14.03
N SER A 1080 -27.20 -16.49 14.69
CA SER A 1080 -27.32 -17.16 16.00
C SER A 1080 -26.45 -18.42 16.07
#